data_AF-A0A918YZE3-F1
#
_entry.id   AF-A0A918YZE3-F1
#
_cell.length_a   1.000
_cell.length_b   1.000
_cell.length_c   1.000
_cell.angle_alpha   90.00
_cell.angle_beta   90.00
_cell.angle_gamma   90.00
#
_symmetry.space_group_name_H-M   'P 1'
#
loop_
_entity.id
_entity.type
_entity.pdbx_description
1 polymer ?
#
loop_
_entity_poly.entity_id
_entity_poly.type
_entity_poly.pdbx_seq_one_letter_code
_entity_poly.pdbx_strand_id
1 'polypeptide(L)'
;MGNRAYLYLGTEENVRHGGGSLFAEANNLFPTLWRVLLAGGGPGAANTDQRVFGDAGTPGLIAKAAPAFARIDAIAAFVRRHPRAARLPWLPMHFDALTACLRERCTTLGATDGTGLHFSADLDELSWLTGEPAHFIDEARADCDALWDALQTAMREDDHAAFDALLELDAYGDGYAGPDAWWWQFGFGGIAHPYFDTDTPREVAFDAFEAVDPFLHEGCEAFRQDGRWGLRRRAEADTGAPAEVLMPAEWDAIESAGNDAPDLLWVRRDRHWGLLRVEHDCAVLLRAPDLDAAWDFRTFDGDRLLAPAAWRGHWGLLGTDGVWHTAPERYVPAIEEMTGFHATVSPALGGGRYGFVDADGWRVPPQFEDAEWDPLTDAWRVVRDGRHGLLHADTQPWIAPAWDALQVLPQGAGVLVQRTGRWGLLDRDGHERIAPRYRTLEPLAPAGQPLRLLARERALGLIDLDGRVQVPFEYDSIEPFPAVRVRSSDDGCPHLLRIGRGRGRKRRYGAWDLRRGAEVVACTHEALCAFVAGRSADGADIVFLAQRPAPDAGGRMRLLGVLDADGRERHPIDFVEIEGQRARNDAALPAIADALAARWREDAPAVAVDAAGQRWRLHRDGRREHPANALEAAALAGDRRAAYQRACLALDAGDAAAAREWCARAAGFAPRTAGLLGRLRGRVDWTPREVADDGLPEAMHRLARLLLDGEGGDPEPAAGRAWLELLLQRARNHRDAHVELADLYDEGIGGPQDLPGALALYRRAALMNDAYAHYRLGWACEHGRGTPRDPEAALVHYCDAARRGETAGAHRAALVLLELAQHAAPDTASPLRREAYEWLRPLADDTGYAWRADVLRRLGELHLGDDPHLRDVHAAERRLREAAELDDAAAIDLLIALHEDATGDRHDPAQAARWRERRRALAD
;
A
#
# COMPACT_ATOMS: atom_id res chain seq x y z
N MET A 1 10.22 3.93 2.78
CA MET A 1 10.68 5.33 2.67
C MET A 1 9.46 6.10 2.21
N GLY A 2 8.99 7.05 3.02
CA GLY A 2 7.70 7.71 2.83
C GLY A 2 7.79 8.94 1.93
N ASN A 3 6.65 9.36 1.36
CA ASN A 3 6.51 10.53 0.51
C ASN A 3 6.64 11.80 1.38
N ARG A 4 7.62 12.65 1.14
CA ARG A 4 7.90 13.87 1.91
C ARG A 4 7.22 15.10 1.30
N ALA A 5 6.76 16.00 2.16
CA ALA A 5 6.26 17.31 1.77
C ALA A 5 6.95 18.40 2.58
N TYR A 6 7.13 19.57 1.97
CA TYR A 6 7.87 20.68 2.56
C TYR A 6 7.07 21.98 2.44
N LEU A 7 7.09 22.78 3.51
CA LEU A 7 6.46 24.09 3.58
C LEU A 7 7.54 25.15 3.78
N TYR A 8 7.59 26.12 2.88
CA TYR A 8 8.55 27.21 2.89
C TYR A 8 7.87 28.54 3.17
N LEU A 9 8.61 29.48 3.77
CA LEU A 9 8.21 30.88 3.98
C LEU A 9 9.29 31.81 3.43
N GLY A 10 8.91 32.80 2.64
CA GLY A 10 9.84 33.77 2.07
C GLY A 10 9.14 34.89 1.30
N THR A 11 9.92 35.77 0.66
CA THR A 11 9.36 36.78 -0.25
C THR A 11 8.73 36.11 -1.48
N GLU A 12 7.84 36.83 -2.17
CA GLU A 12 7.22 36.32 -3.40
C GLU A 12 8.24 35.85 -4.44
N GLU A 13 9.33 36.60 -4.59
CA GLU A 13 10.41 36.29 -5.54
C GLU A 13 11.20 35.04 -5.12
N ASN A 14 11.57 34.93 -3.84
CA ASN A 14 12.33 33.78 -3.33
C ASN A 14 11.52 32.48 -3.43
N VAL A 15 10.25 32.55 -3.06
CA VAL A 15 9.37 31.39 -2.98
C VAL A 15 8.95 30.90 -4.38
N ARG A 16 8.81 31.80 -5.36
CA ARG A 16 8.55 31.43 -6.76
C ARG A 16 9.74 30.76 -7.47
N HIS A 17 10.93 30.80 -6.87
CA HIS A 17 12.17 30.25 -7.44
C HIS A 17 12.82 29.17 -6.57
N GLY A 18 12.08 28.61 -5.61
CA GLY A 18 12.56 27.54 -4.72
C GLY A 18 13.36 27.99 -3.49
N GLY A 19 13.85 29.22 -3.46
CA GLY A 19 14.72 29.80 -2.41
C GLY A 19 14.04 30.30 -1.14
N GLY A 20 12.97 29.65 -0.66
CA GLY A 20 12.30 29.99 0.61
C GLY A 20 13.01 29.40 1.84
N SER A 21 12.84 30.01 3.02
CA SER A 21 13.28 29.38 4.28
C SER A 21 12.37 28.20 4.59
N LEU A 22 12.93 27.02 4.85
CA LEU A 22 12.15 25.88 5.36
C LEU A 22 11.41 26.32 6.62
N PHE A 23 10.09 26.13 6.62
CA PHE A 23 9.21 26.44 7.74
C PHE A 23 8.71 25.16 8.42
N ALA A 24 8.33 24.15 7.64
CA ALA A 24 7.95 22.85 8.18
C ALA A 24 8.15 21.71 7.18
N GLU A 25 8.26 20.46 7.66
CA GLU A 25 8.26 19.23 6.87
C GLU A 25 7.20 18.22 7.35
N ALA A 26 6.74 17.34 6.46
CA ALA A 26 5.78 16.28 6.78
C ALA A 26 6.08 15.00 5.97
N ASN A 27 5.73 13.84 6.53
CA ASN A 27 5.92 12.52 5.89
C ASN A 27 4.58 11.80 5.68
N ASN A 28 4.27 11.45 4.44
CA ASN A 28 3.08 10.71 3.98
C ASN A 28 1.72 11.38 4.26
N LEU A 29 1.68 12.68 4.57
CA LEU A 29 0.44 13.38 4.90
C LEU A 29 0.52 14.87 4.56
N PHE A 30 -0.65 15.48 4.34
CA PHE A 30 -0.81 16.94 4.19
C PHE A 30 -1.44 17.50 5.47
N PRO A 31 -0.67 18.12 6.40
CA PRO A 31 -1.14 18.41 7.75
C PRO A 31 -2.28 19.42 7.82
N THR A 32 -3.16 19.28 8.82
CA THR A 32 -4.31 20.19 9.06
C THR A 32 -3.86 21.65 9.28
N LEU A 33 -2.75 21.87 10.00
CA LEU A 33 -2.17 23.20 10.18
C LEU A 33 -1.76 23.83 8.84
N TRP A 34 -1.18 23.05 7.93
CA TRP A 34 -0.72 23.56 6.63
C TRP A 34 -1.92 23.97 5.78
N ARG A 35 -3.00 23.19 5.81
CA ARG A 35 -4.25 23.52 5.13
C ARG A 35 -4.84 24.86 5.60
N VAL A 36 -4.77 25.14 6.90
CA VAL A 36 -5.17 26.45 7.46
C VAL A 36 -4.26 27.58 6.96
N LEU A 37 -2.94 27.37 6.96
CA LEU A 37 -1.98 28.37 6.49
C LEU A 37 -2.15 28.68 4.99
N LEU A 38 -2.47 27.67 4.18
CA LEU A 38 -2.52 27.74 2.72
C LEU A 38 -3.90 28.12 2.15
N ALA A 39 -4.93 28.26 2.98
CA ALA A 39 -6.25 28.70 2.54
C ALA A 39 -6.18 30.06 1.79
N GLY A 40 -6.99 30.21 0.74
CA GLY A 40 -6.96 31.32 -0.21
C GLY A 40 -5.70 31.35 -1.09
N GLY A 41 -4.91 30.28 -1.09
CA GLY A 41 -3.73 30.09 -1.94
C GLY A 41 -4.08 29.69 -3.37
N GLY A 42 -3.10 29.74 -4.25
CA GLY A 42 -3.23 29.35 -5.66
C GLY A 42 -2.03 28.56 -6.15
N PRO A 43 -2.12 27.98 -7.36
CA PRO A 43 -1.00 27.25 -7.96
C PRO A 43 0.19 28.20 -8.19
N GLY A 44 1.38 27.71 -7.91
CA GLY A 44 2.65 28.41 -8.07
C GLY A 44 3.72 27.53 -8.69
N ALA A 45 4.93 28.08 -8.85
CA ALA A 45 6.06 27.32 -9.38
C ALA A 45 6.39 26.14 -8.43
N ALA A 46 6.74 24.99 -9.01
CA ALA A 46 7.26 23.86 -8.26
C ALA A 46 8.61 24.22 -7.63
N ASN A 47 8.82 23.85 -6.37
CA ASN A 47 10.13 23.99 -5.74
C ASN A 47 11.03 22.85 -6.22
N THR A 48 12.19 23.16 -6.83
CA THR A 48 13.07 22.13 -7.41
C THR A 48 14.28 21.80 -6.55
N ASP A 49 14.43 22.42 -5.38
CA ASP A 49 15.65 22.39 -4.58
C ASP A 49 15.82 21.10 -3.75
N GLN A 50 14.78 20.27 -3.62
CA GLN A 50 14.87 18.96 -2.95
C GLN A 50 14.28 17.84 -3.82
N ARG A 51 15.12 17.26 -4.69
CA ARG A 51 14.73 16.11 -5.53
C ARG A 51 15.02 14.80 -4.82
N VAL A 52 13.98 14.14 -4.31
CA VAL A 52 14.08 12.77 -3.82
C VAL A 52 13.04 11.93 -4.59
N PHE A 53 13.51 11.15 -5.57
CA PHE A 53 12.72 10.23 -6.42
C PHE A 53 11.66 10.82 -7.39
N GLY A 54 12.11 11.39 -8.51
CA GLY A 54 11.28 11.57 -9.71
C GLY A 54 10.25 12.71 -9.61
N ASP A 55 10.23 13.55 -10.64
CA ASP A 55 9.39 14.75 -10.72
C ASP A 55 8.01 14.38 -11.28
N ALA A 56 6.94 14.56 -10.51
CA ALA A 56 5.56 14.40 -11.00
C ALA A 56 5.09 15.64 -11.77
N GLY A 57 5.81 16.76 -11.71
CA GLY A 57 5.47 18.01 -12.39
C GLY A 57 4.32 18.76 -11.69
N THR A 58 4.14 18.55 -10.40
CA THR A 58 3.07 19.16 -9.60
C THR A 58 3.38 20.64 -9.32
N PRO A 59 2.46 21.58 -9.63
CA PRO A 59 2.62 22.97 -9.19
C PRO A 59 2.71 23.06 -7.67
N GLY A 60 3.46 24.04 -7.13
CA GLY A 60 3.40 24.33 -5.70
C GLY A 60 2.06 24.97 -5.31
N LEU A 61 1.67 24.90 -4.03
CA LEU A 61 0.53 25.66 -3.50
C LEU A 61 1.05 26.88 -2.74
N ILE A 62 0.78 28.09 -3.25
CA ILE A 62 1.31 29.34 -2.71
C ILE A 62 0.19 30.20 -2.11
N ALA A 63 0.38 30.68 -0.88
CA ALA A 63 -0.56 31.56 -0.18
C ALA A 63 0.15 32.77 0.44
N LYS A 64 -0.55 33.90 0.55
CA LYS A 64 -0.01 35.09 1.24
C LYS A 64 0.09 34.83 2.75
N ALA A 65 1.20 35.22 3.37
CA ALA A 65 1.43 34.97 4.79
C ALA A 65 0.55 35.83 5.71
N ALA A 66 0.34 37.12 5.39
CA ALA A 66 -0.45 38.01 6.25
C ALA A 66 -1.88 37.50 6.55
N PRO A 67 -2.68 37.03 5.55
CA PRO A 67 -3.94 36.36 5.83
C PRO A 67 -3.79 35.13 6.72
N ALA A 68 -2.79 34.29 6.48
CA ALA A 68 -2.54 33.09 7.28
C ALA A 68 -2.28 33.42 8.76
N PHE A 69 -1.55 34.50 9.04
CA PHE A 69 -1.28 34.94 10.41
C PHE A 69 -2.58 35.34 11.12
N ALA A 70 -3.47 36.06 10.42
CA ALA A 70 -4.79 36.41 10.95
C ALA A 70 -5.64 35.17 11.27
N ARG A 71 -5.51 34.09 10.47
CA ARG A 71 -6.21 32.81 10.75
C ARG A 71 -5.70 32.16 12.02
N ILE A 72 -4.38 32.07 12.18
CA ILE A 72 -3.76 31.50 13.37
C ILE A 72 -4.11 32.32 14.61
N ASP A 73 -4.07 33.66 14.53
CA ASP A 73 -4.46 34.53 15.65
C ASP A 73 -5.95 34.34 16.04
N ALA A 74 -6.84 34.15 15.06
CA ALA A 74 -8.26 33.85 15.32
C ALA A 74 -8.44 32.50 16.02
N ILE A 75 -7.75 31.46 15.56
CA ILE A 75 -7.77 30.13 16.17
C ILE A 75 -7.18 30.20 17.59
N ALA A 76 -6.03 30.83 17.79
CA ALA A 76 -5.39 31.00 19.10
C ALA A 76 -6.30 31.74 20.09
N ALA A 77 -7.01 32.77 19.65
CA ALA A 77 -8.00 33.48 20.46
C ALA A 77 -9.19 32.57 20.86
N PHE A 78 -9.69 31.75 19.94
CA PHE A 78 -10.78 30.81 20.21
C PHE A 78 -10.37 29.68 21.15
N VAL A 79 -9.19 29.08 20.92
CA VAL A 79 -8.62 28.00 21.75
C VAL A 79 -8.45 28.46 23.20
N ARG A 80 -7.99 29.70 23.44
CA ARG A 80 -7.79 30.24 24.80
C ARG A 80 -9.06 30.28 25.64
N ARG A 81 -10.22 30.48 25.02
CA ARG A 81 -11.53 30.48 25.69
C ARG A 81 -12.26 29.14 25.60
N HIS A 82 -11.65 28.14 24.97
CA HIS A 82 -12.26 26.84 24.72
C HIS A 82 -12.40 26.01 26.01
N PRO A 83 -13.50 25.26 26.22
CA PRO A 83 -13.68 24.43 27.43
C PRO A 83 -12.56 23.39 27.66
N ARG A 84 -11.91 22.91 26.59
CA ARG A 84 -10.78 21.98 26.69
C ARG A 84 -9.48 22.64 27.13
N ALA A 85 -9.33 23.96 27.09
CA ALA A 85 -8.08 24.64 27.47
C ALA A 85 -7.67 24.35 28.92
N ALA A 86 -8.63 24.15 29.82
CA ALA A 86 -8.37 23.75 31.20
C ALA A 86 -7.88 22.29 31.34
N ARG A 87 -8.23 21.42 30.39
CA ARG A 87 -7.84 20.00 30.37
C ARG A 87 -6.59 19.74 29.52
N LEU A 88 -6.31 20.63 28.56
CA LEU A 88 -5.18 20.62 27.65
C LEU A 88 -4.46 21.98 27.73
N PRO A 89 -3.78 22.29 28.84
CA PRO A 89 -3.15 23.60 29.04
C PRO A 89 -2.05 23.89 28.01
N TRP A 90 -1.46 22.84 27.44
CA TRP A 90 -0.48 22.95 26.36
C TRP A 90 -1.09 23.44 25.04
N LEU A 91 -2.37 23.18 24.75
CA LEU A 91 -2.97 23.50 23.45
C LEU A 91 -2.99 25.02 23.13
N PRO A 92 -3.54 25.90 24.00
CA PRO A 92 -3.45 27.35 23.77
C PRO A 92 -2.00 27.84 23.72
N MET A 93 -1.13 27.27 24.56
CA MET A 93 0.28 27.63 24.64
C MET A 93 1.03 27.40 23.32
N HIS A 94 0.76 26.30 22.62
CA HIS A 94 1.41 26.00 21.34
C HIS A 94 0.87 26.82 20.17
N PHE A 95 -0.41 27.23 20.20
CA PHE A 95 -0.92 28.21 19.24
C PHE A 95 -0.31 29.59 19.47
N ASP A 96 -0.14 30.01 20.73
CA ASP A 96 0.57 31.24 21.07
C ASP A 96 2.06 31.15 20.65
N ALA A 97 2.70 29.99 20.84
CA ALA A 97 4.06 29.71 20.37
C ALA A 97 4.19 29.77 18.85
N LEU A 98 3.21 29.25 18.11
CA LEU A 98 3.17 29.31 16.66
C LEU A 98 3.07 30.78 16.19
N THR A 99 2.18 31.57 16.80
CA THR A 99 2.10 33.01 16.52
C THR A 99 3.43 33.72 16.79
N ALA A 100 4.11 33.39 17.89
CA ALA A 100 5.41 33.96 18.22
C ALA A 100 6.51 33.56 17.21
N CYS A 101 6.60 32.28 16.87
CA CYS A 101 7.52 31.75 15.85
C CYS A 101 7.30 32.42 14.48
N LEU A 102 6.04 32.61 14.07
CA LEU A 102 5.69 33.29 12.83
C LEU A 102 6.15 34.76 12.83
N ARG A 103 6.03 35.47 13.96
CA ARG A 103 6.55 36.84 14.12
C ARG A 103 8.07 36.91 14.13
N GLU A 104 8.75 35.95 14.75
CA GLU A 104 10.22 35.85 14.70
C GLU A 104 10.71 35.65 13.26
N ARG A 105 10.06 34.76 12.50
CA ARG A 105 10.37 34.50 11.10
C ARG A 105 10.13 35.75 10.22
N CYS A 106 9.06 36.50 10.48
CA CYS A 106 8.84 37.79 9.83
C CYS A 106 10.00 38.75 10.06
N THR A 107 10.40 38.94 11.32
CA THR A 107 11.52 39.83 11.68
C THR A 107 12.81 39.41 10.96
N THR A 108 13.11 38.11 10.93
CA THR A 108 14.29 37.54 10.25
C THR A 108 14.28 37.80 8.74
N LEU A 109 13.09 37.78 8.13
CA LEU A 109 12.88 38.04 6.70
C LEU A 109 12.66 39.53 6.39
N GLY A 110 12.82 40.42 7.37
CA GLY A 110 12.66 41.87 7.19
C GLY A 110 11.21 42.34 7.04
N ALA A 111 10.23 41.56 7.48
CA ALA A 111 8.81 41.89 7.47
C ALA A 111 8.26 42.08 8.90
N THR A 112 7.20 42.87 9.07
CA THR A 112 6.60 43.16 10.39
C THR A 112 5.41 42.27 10.73
N ASP A 113 4.57 41.94 9.75
CA ASP A 113 3.26 41.29 9.94
C ASP A 113 2.93 40.28 8.83
N GLY A 114 3.97 39.75 8.17
CA GLY A 114 3.83 38.83 7.04
C GLY A 114 3.47 39.52 5.71
N THR A 115 3.31 40.85 5.69
CA THR A 115 3.10 41.61 4.45
C THR A 115 4.31 41.46 3.54
N GLY A 116 4.07 41.04 2.28
CA GLY A 116 5.13 40.76 1.30
C GLY A 116 5.73 39.35 1.37
N LEU A 117 5.33 38.53 2.36
CA LEU A 117 5.74 37.15 2.48
C LEU A 117 4.67 36.18 1.96
N HIS A 118 5.12 35.02 1.51
CA HIS A 118 4.31 33.93 0.98
C HIS A 118 4.74 32.59 1.59
N PHE A 119 3.75 31.75 1.88
CA PHE A 119 3.95 30.32 2.08
C PHE A 119 3.95 29.61 0.74
N SER A 120 4.80 28.59 0.58
CA SER A 120 4.74 27.65 -0.54
C SER A 120 4.91 26.24 -0.04
N ALA A 121 3.94 25.40 -0.35
CA ALA A 121 4.03 23.98 -0.14
C ALA A 121 4.45 23.27 -1.43
N ASP A 122 5.47 22.42 -1.29
CA ASP A 122 5.80 21.39 -2.26
C ASP A 122 5.07 20.10 -1.88
N LEU A 123 4.15 19.69 -2.75
CA LEU A 123 3.31 18.51 -2.57
C LEU A 123 3.53 17.47 -3.69
N ASP A 124 4.64 17.58 -4.44
CA ASP A 124 4.90 16.76 -5.61
C ASP A 124 4.88 15.25 -5.29
N GLU A 125 5.51 14.85 -4.18
CA GLU A 125 5.52 13.45 -3.74
C GLU A 125 4.13 12.94 -3.28
N LEU A 126 3.23 13.83 -2.85
CA LEU A 126 1.86 13.46 -2.45
C LEU A 126 0.92 13.30 -3.66
N SER A 127 1.20 13.98 -4.77
CA SER A 127 0.40 13.93 -5.99
C SER A 127 0.39 12.55 -6.68
N TRP A 128 1.40 11.72 -6.42
CA TRP A 128 1.50 10.35 -6.95
C TRP A 128 0.31 9.45 -6.55
N LEU A 129 -0.47 9.86 -5.55
CA LEU A 129 -1.62 9.11 -5.06
C LEU A 129 -2.89 9.29 -5.93
N THR A 130 -2.97 10.30 -6.80
CA THR A 130 -4.23 10.69 -7.47
C THR A 130 -4.20 10.74 -9.01
N GLY A 131 -3.08 10.38 -9.66
CA GLY A 131 -3.03 10.08 -11.09
C GLY A 131 -2.95 11.29 -12.05
N GLU A 132 -3.32 12.50 -11.63
CA GLU A 132 -3.08 13.76 -12.37
C GLU A 132 -2.59 14.90 -11.44
N PRO A 133 -1.32 15.34 -11.55
CA PRO A 133 -0.70 16.35 -10.67
C PRO A 133 -1.42 17.70 -10.57
N ALA A 134 -1.95 18.21 -11.70
CA ALA A 134 -2.66 19.49 -11.72
C ALA A 134 -4.01 19.41 -10.99
N HIS A 135 -4.69 18.25 -11.07
CA HIS A 135 -5.95 18.02 -10.38
C HIS A 135 -5.75 17.98 -8.86
N PHE A 136 -4.68 17.32 -8.41
CA PHE A 136 -4.32 17.22 -7.00
C PHE A 136 -4.18 18.59 -6.32
N ILE A 137 -3.56 19.57 -6.99
CA ILE A 137 -3.38 20.92 -6.43
C ILE A 137 -4.70 21.69 -6.35
N ASP A 138 -5.59 21.52 -7.33
CA ASP A 138 -6.92 22.13 -7.27
C ASP A 138 -7.78 21.52 -6.16
N GLU A 139 -7.70 20.20 -5.94
CA GLU A 139 -8.35 19.51 -4.81
C GLU A 139 -7.76 19.98 -3.47
N ALA A 140 -6.43 19.99 -3.34
CA ALA A 140 -5.76 20.45 -2.13
C ALA A 140 -6.14 21.90 -1.78
N ARG A 141 -6.24 22.79 -2.78
CA ARG A 141 -6.73 24.16 -2.57
C ARG A 141 -8.16 24.18 -2.07
N ALA A 142 -9.06 23.43 -2.72
CA ALA A 142 -10.47 23.37 -2.32
C ALA A 142 -10.61 22.85 -0.88
N ASP A 143 -9.80 21.88 -0.49
CA ASP A 143 -9.77 21.31 0.86
C ASP A 143 -9.23 22.29 1.91
N CYS A 144 -8.30 23.18 1.54
CA CYS A 144 -7.82 24.25 2.41
C CYS A 144 -8.90 25.30 2.64
N ASP A 145 -9.56 25.73 1.57
CA ASP A 145 -10.61 26.76 1.61
C ASP A 145 -11.84 26.25 2.39
N ALA A 146 -12.29 25.03 2.11
CA ALA A 146 -13.42 24.42 2.80
C ALA A 146 -13.16 24.22 4.31
N LEU A 147 -11.94 23.80 4.68
CA LEU A 147 -11.56 23.66 6.09
C LEU A 147 -11.59 25.02 6.79
N TRP A 148 -11.04 26.06 6.16
CA TRP A 148 -11.00 27.39 6.76
C TRP A 148 -12.41 27.99 6.91
N ASP A 149 -13.27 27.87 5.90
CA ASP A 149 -14.66 28.33 5.97
C ASP A 149 -15.46 27.62 7.08
N ALA A 150 -15.24 26.31 7.23
CA ALA A 150 -15.85 25.52 8.30
C ALA A 150 -15.34 25.94 9.68
N LEU A 151 -14.04 26.16 9.84
CA LEU A 151 -13.45 26.65 11.10
C LEU A 151 -13.96 28.04 11.46
N GLN A 152 -14.04 28.96 10.49
CA GLN A 152 -14.62 30.29 10.70
C GLN A 152 -16.09 30.21 11.14
N THR A 153 -16.85 29.28 10.56
CA THR A 153 -18.25 29.05 10.91
C THR A 153 -18.37 28.52 12.34
N ALA A 154 -17.60 27.49 12.71
CA ALA A 154 -17.58 26.94 14.06
C ALA A 154 -17.19 28.01 15.10
N MET A 155 -16.13 28.79 14.83
CA MET A 155 -15.69 29.86 15.73
C MET A 155 -16.72 30.99 15.87
N ARG A 156 -17.44 31.34 14.79
CA ARG A 156 -18.49 32.36 14.78
C ARG A 156 -19.74 31.90 15.53
N GLU A 157 -20.07 30.61 15.45
CA GLU A 157 -21.24 30.00 16.09
C GLU A 157 -20.96 29.50 17.51
N ASP A 158 -19.71 29.62 17.96
CA ASP A 158 -19.21 29.07 19.22
C ASP A 158 -19.46 27.56 19.34
N ASP A 159 -19.46 26.86 18.20
CA ASP A 159 -19.62 25.41 18.11
C ASP A 159 -18.28 24.71 18.39
N HIS A 160 -18.05 24.46 19.68
CA HIS A 160 -16.86 23.78 20.17
C HIS A 160 -16.72 22.33 19.66
N ALA A 161 -17.83 21.63 19.41
CA ALA A 161 -17.78 20.24 18.94
C ALA A 161 -17.37 20.18 17.46
N ALA A 162 -17.94 21.05 16.62
CA ALA A 162 -17.52 21.17 15.23
C ALA A 162 -16.05 21.64 15.13
N PHE A 163 -15.63 22.58 15.99
CA PHE A 163 -14.25 23.04 16.05
C PHE A 163 -13.28 21.91 16.44
N ASP A 164 -13.60 21.15 17.48
CA ASP A 164 -12.80 19.99 17.92
C ASP A 164 -12.66 18.95 16.80
N ALA A 165 -13.76 18.64 16.09
CA ALA A 165 -13.74 17.69 14.98
C ALA A 165 -12.89 18.17 13.79
N LEU A 166 -12.97 19.46 13.44
CA LEU A 166 -12.21 20.06 12.32
C LEU A 166 -10.70 20.15 12.59
N LEU A 167 -10.29 20.27 13.85
CA LEU A 167 -8.88 20.18 14.26
C LEU A 167 -8.47 18.75 14.66
N GLU A 168 -9.36 17.78 14.49
CA GLU A 168 -9.15 16.37 14.81
C GLU A 168 -8.80 16.14 16.29
N LEU A 169 -9.26 17.02 17.18
CA LEU A 169 -9.03 16.94 18.63
C LEU A 169 -9.83 15.80 19.29
N ASP A 170 -10.78 15.17 18.60
CA ASP A 170 -11.53 14.01 19.09
C ASP A 170 -10.79 12.69 18.93
N ALA A 171 -9.84 12.60 17.99
CA ALA A 171 -8.93 11.45 17.88
C ALA A 171 -7.94 11.38 19.07
N TYR A 172 -7.86 12.45 19.86
CA TYR A 172 -7.12 12.54 21.11
C TYR A 172 -7.84 11.74 22.22
N GLY A 173 -7.51 10.47 22.37
CA GLY A 173 -7.99 9.63 23.50
C GLY A 173 -8.40 8.19 23.15
N ASP A 174 -8.62 7.88 21.88
CA ASP A 174 -9.07 6.54 21.46
C ASP A 174 -7.90 5.61 21.11
N GLY A 175 -7.12 5.25 22.14
CA GLY A 175 -6.40 3.96 22.27
C GLY A 175 -5.35 3.54 21.23
N TYR A 176 -5.16 4.25 20.11
CA TYR A 176 -4.22 3.86 19.04
C TYR A 176 -3.16 4.92 18.71
N ALA A 177 -3.25 6.12 19.29
CA ALA A 177 -2.34 7.22 19.02
C ALA A 177 -2.33 8.17 20.23
N GLY A 178 -1.18 8.32 20.91
CA GLY A 178 -1.01 9.29 22.01
C GLY A 178 -0.97 10.75 21.51
N PRO A 179 -0.72 11.73 22.40
CA PRO A 179 -0.52 13.14 22.03
C PRO A 179 0.47 13.32 20.87
N ASP A 180 1.47 12.45 20.81
CA ASP A 180 2.57 12.38 19.85
C ASP A 180 2.05 12.16 18.41
N ALA A 181 1.03 11.33 18.23
CA ALA A 181 0.49 11.03 16.91
C ALA A 181 -0.34 12.20 16.38
N TRP A 182 -1.18 12.82 17.22
CA TRP A 182 -1.91 14.03 16.85
C TRP A 182 -0.95 15.21 16.60
N TRP A 183 0.11 15.35 17.39
CA TRP A 183 1.14 16.38 17.26
C TRP A 183 1.77 16.44 15.85
N TRP A 184 2.07 15.26 15.29
CA TRP A 184 2.60 15.11 13.94
C TRP A 184 1.50 15.20 12.86
N GLN A 185 0.32 14.61 13.08
CA GLN A 185 -0.80 14.65 12.12
C GLN A 185 -1.34 16.07 11.92
N PHE A 186 -1.50 16.82 13.01
CA PHE A 186 -1.93 18.21 12.98
C PHE A 186 -0.89 19.10 12.29
N GLY A 187 0.40 18.85 12.54
CA GLY A 187 1.52 19.50 11.85
C GLY A 187 2.40 20.39 12.72
N PHE A 188 2.35 20.27 14.06
CA PHE A 188 3.27 21.00 14.94
C PHE A 188 4.68 20.40 14.94
N GLY A 189 4.81 19.07 15.06
CA GLY A 189 6.12 18.40 15.15
C GLY A 189 7.01 18.58 13.92
N GLY A 190 6.42 18.93 12.78
CA GLY A 190 7.15 19.21 11.55
C GLY A 190 7.72 20.63 11.45
N ILE A 191 7.42 21.54 12.38
CA ILE A 191 7.86 22.95 12.29
C ILE A 191 9.37 23.03 12.55
N ALA A 192 10.10 23.65 11.63
CA ALA A 192 11.55 23.86 11.70
C ALA A 192 11.91 24.98 12.69
N HIS A 193 11.66 24.73 13.98
CA HIS A 193 12.02 25.62 15.07
C HIS A 193 12.26 24.80 16.35
N PRO A 194 13.31 25.08 17.15
CA PRO A 194 13.68 24.25 18.32
C PRO A 194 12.55 24.04 19.34
N TYR A 195 11.64 25.01 19.47
CA TYR A 195 10.45 24.86 20.31
C TYR A 195 9.52 23.71 19.88
N PHE A 196 9.46 23.36 18.61
CA PHE A 196 8.59 22.30 18.09
C PHE A 196 9.34 20.98 17.83
N ASP A 197 10.66 20.97 17.97
CA ASP A 197 11.56 19.83 17.74
C ASP A 197 11.51 18.81 18.89
N THR A 198 10.33 18.21 19.08
CA THR A 198 10.05 17.12 20.03
C THR A 198 8.97 16.19 19.48
N ASP A 199 8.99 14.93 19.91
CA ASP A 199 7.95 13.94 19.57
C ASP A 199 6.59 14.22 20.23
N THR A 200 6.54 15.05 21.27
CA THR A 200 5.33 15.34 22.06
C THR A 200 5.15 16.85 22.25
N PRO A 201 3.93 17.34 22.57
CA PRO A 201 3.72 18.73 22.97
C PRO A 201 4.56 19.09 24.20
N ARG A 202 5.12 20.30 24.23
CA ARG A 202 5.88 20.82 25.38
C ARG A 202 4.97 21.29 26.52
N GLU A 203 5.51 21.30 27.73
CA GLU A 203 4.81 21.81 28.92
C GLU A 203 5.29 23.22 29.35
N VAL A 204 6.18 23.83 28.59
CA VAL A 204 6.78 25.16 28.86
C VAL A 204 6.34 26.17 27.80
N ALA A 205 6.02 27.40 28.22
CA ALA A 205 5.61 28.47 27.32
C ALA A 205 6.76 28.94 26.42
N PHE A 206 6.43 29.51 25.26
CA PHE A 206 7.41 29.93 24.26
C PHE A 206 8.38 31.02 24.77
N ASP A 207 7.91 31.94 25.59
CA ASP A 207 8.72 33.00 26.21
C ASP A 207 9.64 32.49 27.33
N ALA A 208 9.26 31.39 27.96
CA ALA A 208 10.07 30.67 28.95
C ALA A 208 10.93 29.57 28.30
N PHE A 209 10.82 29.35 26.99
CA PHE A 209 11.62 28.37 26.27
C PHE A 209 12.96 28.96 25.87
N GLU A 210 14.02 28.27 26.26
CA GLU A 210 15.38 28.59 25.89
C GLU A 210 15.90 27.50 24.96
N ALA A 211 16.28 27.89 23.73
CA ALA A 211 16.95 26.97 22.83
C ALA A 211 18.37 26.73 23.36
N VAL A 212 18.62 25.51 23.80
CA VAL A 212 19.91 25.08 24.33
C VAL A 212 20.51 24.07 23.36
N ASP A 213 21.74 24.31 22.90
CA ASP A 213 22.56 23.27 22.26
C ASP A 213 23.52 22.68 23.31
N PRO A 214 23.23 21.47 23.83
CA PRO A 214 24.03 20.83 24.86
C PRO A 214 25.24 20.06 24.29
N PHE A 215 25.52 20.10 22.99
CA PHE A 215 26.60 19.31 22.39
C PHE A 215 27.78 20.13 21.88
N LEU A 216 27.75 21.46 22.06
CA LEU A 216 28.77 22.35 21.52
C LEU A 216 30.15 22.20 22.17
N HIS A 217 30.22 22.05 23.51
CA HIS A 217 31.46 21.90 24.29
C HIS A 217 31.17 21.19 25.62
N GLU A 218 32.09 20.34 26.10
CA GLU A 218 31.95 19.65 27.39
C GLU A 218 31.79 20.66 28.55
N GLY A 219 30.68 20.60 29.29
CA GLY A 219 30.40 21.49 30.43
C GLY A 219 29.83 22.88 30.09
N CYS A 220 29.70 23.23 28.80
CA CYS A 220 29.04 24.47 28.36
C CYS A 220 27.81 24.16 27.50
N GLU A 221 26.98 25.17 27.31
CA GLU A 221 25.83 25.14 26.41
C GLU A 221 25.65 26.51 25.75
N ALA A 222 25.33 26.50 24.45
CA ALA A 222 24.93 27.71 23.76
C ALA A 222 23.45 27.96 24.04
N PHE A 223 23.10 29.20 24.35
CA PHE A 223 21.73 29.63 24.62
C PHE A 223 21.35 30.78 23.69
N ARG A 224 20.07 30.86 23.32
CA ARG A 224 19.56 31.91 22.44
C ARG A 224 18.62 32.84 23.20
N GLN A 225 18.91 34.14 23.18
CA GLN A 225 18.09 35.20 23.77
C GLN A 225 17.95 36.34 22.75
N ASP A 226 16.72 36.82 22.53
CA ASP A 226 16.39 37.90 21.58
C ASP A 226 16.95 37.65 20.15
N GLY A 227 16.96 36.39 19.73
CA GLY A 227 17.44 35.97 18.42
C GLY A 227 18.97 35.88 18.27
N ARG A 228 19.73 36.24 19.30
CA ARG A 228 21.19 36.19 19.36
C ARG A 228 21.69 35.03 20.22
N TRP A 229 22.86 34.50 19.90
CA TRP A 229 23.49 33.40 20.62
C TRP A 229 24.44 33.93 21.71
N GLY A 230 24.40 33.29 22.87
CA GLY A 230 25.33 33.44 23.98
C GLY A 230 25.84 32.07 24.43
N LEU A 231 26.84 32.06 25.32
CA LEU A 231 27.44 30.84 25.86
C LEU A 231 27.38 30.87 27.38
N ARG A 232 26.97 29.76 28.01
CA ARG A 232 26.95 29.63 29.47
C ARG A 232 27.42 28.26 29.92
N ARG A 233 27.82 28.15 31.20
CA ARG A 233 28.15 26.87 31.83
C ARG A 233 26.86 26.09 32.10
N ARG A 234 26.87 24.78 31.80
CA ARG A 234 25.73 23.89 32.07
C ARG A 234 25.51 23.80 33.58
N ALA A 235 24.25 23.87 34.01
CA ALA A 235 23.90 23.67 35.42
C ALA A 235 24.18 22.22 35.84
N GLU A 236 24.92 22.01 36.93
CA GLU A 236 25.12 20.69 37.52
C GLU A 236 23.84 20.25 38.25
N ALA A 237 23.24 19.14 37.80
CA ALA A 237 21.97 18.64 38.33
C ALA A 237 21.99 18.33 39.84
N ASP A 238 23.17 18.06 40.40
CA ASP A 238 23.35 17.66 41.80
C ASP A 238 23.60 18.83 42.78
N THR A 239 24.00 20.02 42.30
CA THR A 239 24.42 21.13 43.17
C THR A 239 23.42 22.29 43.20
N GLY A 240 22.51 22.38 42.23
CA GLY A 240 21.52 23.45 42.14
C GLY A 240 22.11 24.84 41.90
N ALA A 241 23.39 24.91 41.47
CA ALA A 241 24.03 26.16 41.10
C ALA A 241 23.44 26.71 39.78
N PRO A 242 23.15 28.02 39.69
CA PRO A 242 22.61 28.62 38.47
C PRO A 242 23.64 28.57 37.33
N ALA A 243 23.16 28.43 36.08
CA ALA A 243 24.01 28.48 34.89
C ALA A 243 24.73 29.85 34.80
N GLU A 244 26.05 29.82 34.72
CA GLU A 244 26.90 31.01 34.65
C GLU A 244 27.08 31.44 33.19
N VAL A 245 26.63 32.65 32.84
CA VAL A 245 26.81 33.21 31.49
C VAL A 245 28.27 33.58 31.28
N LEU A 246 28.96 32.81 30.43
CA LEU A 246 30.35 33.05 30.04
C LEU A 246 30.45 34.13 28.96
N MET A 247 29.43 34.20 28.09
CA MET A 247 29.34 35.15 27.00
C MET A 247 27.87 35.57 26.79
N PRO A 248 27.58 36.89 26.74
CA PRO A 248 26.22 37.37 26.56
C PRO A 248 25.68 36.99 25.17
N ALA A 249 24.35 36.95 25.06
CA ALA A 249 23.64 36.70 23.82
C ALA A 249 23.70 37.89 22.86
N GLU A 250 24.83 38.06 22.16
CA GLU A 250 25.04 39.13 21.18
C GLU A 250 25.53 38.64 19.81
N TRP A 251 25.70 37.33 19.63
CA TRP A 251 26.33 36.72 18.46
C TRP A 251 25.31 36.23 17.43
N ASP A 252 25.67 36.29 16.15
CA ASP A 252 24.83 35.78 15.06
C ASP A 252 24.88 34.25 14.97
N ALA A 253 26.00 33.64 15.33
CA ALA A 253 26.21 32.19 15.38
C ALA A 253 27.35 31.85 16.34
N ILE A 254 27.28 30.66 16.95
CA ILE A 254 28.38 30.03 17.69
C ILE A 254 28.43 28.58 17.21
N GLU A 255 29.56 28.15 16.68
CA GLU A 255 29.77 26.84 16.09
C GLU A 255 31.05 26.20 16.66
N SER A 256 31.10 24.87 16.71
CA SER A 256 32.33 24.17 17.06
C SER A 256 33.42 24.48 16.04
N ALA A 257 34.67 24.65 16.48
CA ALA A 257 35.81 24.82 15.57
C ALA A 257 36.45 23.48 15.16
N GLY A 258 35.75 22.36 15.33
CA GLY A 258 36.17 21.01 14.97
C GLY A 258 36.55 20.14 16.17
N ASN A 259 36.42 18.82 16.02
CA ASN A 259 36.68 17.84 17.09
C ASN A 259 38.14 17.82 17.58
N ASP A 260 39.09 18.21 16.73
CA ASP A 260 40.52 18.21 17.11
C ASP A 260 40.87 19.41 18.01
N ALA A 261 40.00 20.43 18.07
CA ALA A 261 40.14 21.62 18.92
C ALA A 261 38.87 21.82 19.78
N PRO A 262 38.60 20.91 20.74
CA PRO A 262 37.34 20.91 21.48
C PRO A 262 37.13 22.17 22.32
N ASP A 263 38.19 22.89 22.67
CA ASP A 263 38.18 24.14 23.44
C ASP A 263 37.95 25.40 22.58
N LEU A 264 37.89 25.28 21.26
CA LEU A 264 37.74 26.39 20.33
C LEU A 264 36.35 26.43 19.69
N LEU A 265 35.80 27.64 19.57
CA LEU A 265 34.51 27.92 18.94
C LEU A 265 34.65 29.01 17.89
N TRP A 266 34.01 28.81 16.74
CA TRP A 266 33.78 29.85 15.76
C TRP A 266 32.61 30.71 16.21
N VAL A 267 32.82 32.03 16.28
CA VAL A 267 31.78 32.99 16.65
C VAL A 267 31.56 33.97 15.51
N ARG A 268 30.30 34.25 15.17
CA ARG A 268 29.96 35.13 14.05
C ARG A 268 29.28 36.40 14.52
N ARG A 269 29.70 37.54 13.97
CA ARG A 269 29.05 38.84 14.18
C ARG A 269 29.13 39.67 12.90
N ASP A 270 28.02 40.28 12.51
CA ASP A 270 27.89 41.13 11.34
C ASP A 270 28.43 40.45 10.07
N ARG A 271 28.11 39.16 9.91
CA ARG A 271 28.56 38.25 8.82
C ARG A 271 30.05 37.89 8.80
N HIS A 272 30.84 38.32 9.77
CA HIS A 272 32.25 37.96 9.86
C HIS A 272 32.50 36.96 10.96
N TRP A 273 33.45 36.06 10.75
CA TRP A 273 33.85 35.03 11.70
C TRP A 273 35.02 35.50 12.56
N GLY A 274 34.97 35.15 13.84
CA GLY A 274 36.02 35.31 14.84
C GLY A 274 36.25 34.00 15.57
N LEU A 275 37.33 33.93 16.35
CA LEU A 275 37.72 32.73 17.07
C LEU A 275 37.68 32.97 18.57
N LEU A 276 37.09 32.03 19.29
CA LEU A 276 36.94 32.06 20.74
C LEU A 276 37.49 30.78 21.35
N ARG A 277 38.11 30.89 22.52
CA ARG A 277 38.50 29.76 23.35
C ARG A 277 37.67 29.72 24.61
N VAL A 278 37.18 28.54 24.97
CA VAL A 278 36.53 28.28 26.25
C VAL A 278 37.59 27.77 27.22
N GLU A 279 37.81 28.52 28.30
CA GLU A 279 38.67 28.13 29.41
C GLU A 279 37.82 27.69 30.62
N HIS A 280 38.47 27.17 31.67
CA HIS A 280 37.77 26.58 32.82
C HIS A 280 36.84 27.56 33.55
N ASP A 281 37.09 28.86 33.48
CA ASP A 281 36.37 29.93 34.18
C ASP A 281 35.88 31.08 33.27
N CYS A 282 36.26 31.11 32.00
CA CYS A 282 35.89 32.20 31.10
C CYS A 282 35.90 31.80 29.62
N ALA A 283 35.33 32.66 28.77
CA ALA A 283 35.44 32.56 27.32
C ALA A 283 36.28 33.73 26.79
N VAL A 284 37.37 33.44 26.07
CA VAL A 284 38.33 34.43 25.59
C VAL A 284 38.23 34.55 24.08
N LEU A 285 37.93 35.75 23.58
CA LEU A 285 37.96 36.05 22.15
C LEU A 285 39.42 36.15 21.69
N LEU A 286 39.90 35.12 21.01
CA LEU A 286 41.26 35.06 20.45
C LEU A 286 41.39 35.90 19.19
N ARG A 287 40.31 35.99 18.41
CA ARG A 287 40.25 36.80 17.20
C ARG A 287 38.89 37.47 17.07
N ALA A 288 38.89 38.79 16.90
CA ALA A 288 37.67 39.53 16.64
C ALA A 288 37.02 39.10 15.31
N PRO A 289 35.68 39.19 15.17
CA PRO A 289 34.99 38.90 13.91
C PRO A 289 35.48 39.78 12.75
N ASP A 290 36.39 39.26 11.94
CA ASP A 290 36.98 39.96 10.79
C ASP A 290 37.26 39.03 9.60
N LEU A 291 36.99 37.72 9.75
CA LEU A 291 37.20 36.72 8.70
C LEU A 291 35.95 36.62 7.82
N ASP A 292 36.17 36.47 6.52
CA ASP A 292 35.08 36.30 5.54
C ASP A 292 34.49 34.88 5.63
N ALA A 293 35.35 33.88 5.91
CA ALA A 293 34.99 32.47 6.07
C ALA A 293 36.06 31.75 6.91
N ALA A 294 35.72 30.63 7.53
CA ALA A 294 36.65 29.75 8.22
C ALA A 294 36.17 28.29 8.16
N TRP A 295 37.11 27.35 8.15
CA TRP A 295 36.86 25.92 8.27
C TRP A 295 37.43 25.38 9.59
N ASP A 296 37.03 24.18 9.98
CA ASP A 296 37.46 23.53 11.22
C ASP A 296 38.98 23.37 11.34
N PHE A 297 39.46 23.45 12.58
CA PHE A 297 40.82 23.08 12.92
C PHE A 297 41.06 21.60 12.70
N ARG A 298 42.22 21.28 12.15
CA ARG A 298 42.70 19.91 11.94
C ARG A 298 44.13 19.78 12.39
N THR A 299 44.51 18.57 12.80
CA THR A 299 45.91 18.24 13.13
C THR A 299 46.73 18.03 11.84
N PHE A 300 47.85 18.76 11.68
CA PHE A 300 48.69 18.72 10.47
C PHE A 300 49.91 17.79 10.56
N ASP A 301 50.66 17.81 11.66
CA ASP A 301 51.92 17.05 11.81
C ASP A 301 52.01 16.33 13.17
N GLY A 302 50.86 16.12 13.82
CA GLY A 302 50.76 15.55 15.17
C GLY A 302 50.90 16.57 16.29
N ASP A 303 51.54 17.72 16.03
CA ASP A 303 51.80 18.77 17.02
C ASP A 303 51.07 20.09 16.70
N ARG A 304 50.73 20.35 15.43
CA ARG A 304 50.11 21.60 14.98
C ARG A 304 48.64 21.45 14.60
N LEU A 305 47.80 22.29 15.19
CA LEU A 305 46.39 22.49 14.82
C LEU A 305 46.23 23.79 14.04
N LEU A 306 45.78 23.70 12.80
CA LEU A 306 45.54 24.88 11.96
C LEU A 306 44.16 24.80 11.30
N ALA A 307 43.59 25.98 11.00
CA ALA A 307 42.32 26.13 10.30
C ALA A 307 42.49 26.99 9.05
N PRO A 308 41.99 26.57 7.87
CA PRO A 308 41.89 27.48 6.73
C PRO A 308 40.85 28.58 7.00
N ALA A 309 41.25 29.83 6.79
CA ALA A 309 40.39 30.99 6.98
C ALA A 309 40.61 32.02 5.87
N ALA A 310 39.52 32.67 5.45
CA ALA A 310 39.51 33.69 4.43
C ALA A 310 39.51 35.10 5.04
N TRP A 311 40.35 35.98 4.50
CA TRP A 311 40.39 37.39 4.87
C TRP A 311 40.66 38.25 3.64
N ARG A 312 39.76 39.22 3.41
CA ARG A 312 39.74 40.07 2.22
C ARG A 312 39.70 39.28 0.91
N GLY A 313 38.92 38.19 0.90
CA GLY A 313 38.74 37.34 -0.28
C GLY A 313 39.90 36.41 -0.61
N HIS A 314 40.88 36.26 0.28
CA HIS A 314 42.01 35.34 0.11
C HIS A 314 42.17 34.42 1.30
N TRP A 315 42.58 33.18 1.06
CA TRP A 315 42.70 32.16 2.10
C TRP A 315 44.10 32.07 2.70
N GLY A 316 44.15 31.85 4.01
CA GLY A 316 45.35 31.58 4.78
C GLY A 316 45.12 30.53 5.85
N LEU A 317 46.14 30.27 6.66
CA LEU A 317 46.09 29.30 7.76
C LEU A 317 46.17 30.01 9.10
N LEU A 318 45.17 29.78 9.94
CA LEU A 318 45.06 30.32 11.30
C LEU A 318 45.54 29.28 12.33
N GLY A 319 46.27 29.72 13.34
CA GLY A 319 46.62 28.93 14.51
C GLY A 319 45.53 28.94 15.58
N THR A 320 45.64 28.04 16.56
CA THR A 320 44.70 27.94 17.69
C THR A 320 44.69 29.16 18.60
N ASP A 321 45.65 30.07 18.46
CA ASP A 321 45.78 31.35 19.14
C ASP A 321 45.07 32.50 18.39
N GLY A 322 44.44 32.24 17.25
CA GLY A 322 43.79 33.24 16.42
C GLY A 322 44.75 34.07 15.55
N VAL A 323 46.04 33.72 15.54
CA VAL A 323 47.07 34.38 14.74
C VAL A 323 47.28 33.61 13.43
N TRP A 324 47.57 34.33 12.35
CA TRP A 324 47.93 33.69 11.08
C TRP A 324 49.24 32.91 11.21
N HIS A 325 49.16 31.60 11.05
CA HIS A 325 50.33 30.75 10.81
C HIS A 325 50.95 31.08 9.44
N THR A 326 50.10 31.06 8.42
CA THR A 326 50.45 31.49 7.06
C THR A 326 49.39 32.48 6.57
N ALA A 327 49.75 33.76 6.58
CA ALA A 327 48.85 34.83 6.16
C ALA A 327 48.49 34.72 4.66
N PRO A 328 47.26 35.09 4.25
CA PRO A 328 46.81 34.95 2.86
C PRO A 328 47.75 35.56 1.82
N GLU A 329 48.42 36.66 2.16
CA GLU A 329 49.31 37.39 1.25
C GLU A 329 50.65 36.70 1.01
N ARG A 330 50.98 35.64 1.78
CA ARG A 330 52.21 34.86 1.58
C ARG A 330 52.12 33.87 0.41
N TYR A 331 50.91 33.53 -0.02
CA TYR A 331 50.70 32.60 -1.12
C TYR A 331 50.93 33.28 -2.47
N VAL A 332 51.76 32.67 -3.32
CA VAL A 332 52.01 33.14 -4.69
C VAL A 332 51.83 31.95 -5.65
N PRO A 333 50.76 31.94 -6.49
CA PRO A 333 49.66 32.92 -6.52
C PRO A 333 48.84 32.90 -5.21
N ALA A 334 48.11 33.99 -4.95
CA ALA A 334 47.20 34.06 -3.81
C ALA A 334 46.12 32.97 -3.93
N ILE A 335 45.70 32.42 -2.79
CA ILE A 335 44.64 31.41 -2.76
C ILE A 335 43.29 32.14 -2.83
N GLU A 336 42.58 31.91 -3.93
CA GLU A 336 41.24 32.44 -4.21
C GLU A 336 40.17 31.59 -3.51
N GLU A 337 40.37 30.27 -3.49
CA GLU A 337 39.47 29.31 -2.85
C GLU A 337 40.28 28.20 -2.20
N MET A 338 39.87 27.79 -1.01
CA MET A 338 40.50 26.71 -0.27
C MET A 338 39.44 25.87 0.41
N THR A 339 39.56 24.56 0.24
CA THR A 339 38.67 23.61 0.91
C THR A 339 39.29 23.11 2.22
N GLY A 340 38.54 22.33 3.00
CA GLY A 340 39.07 21.66 4.18
C GLY A 340 40.26 20.74 3.85
N PHE A 341 41.09 20.48 4.84
CA PHE A 341 42.23 19.57 4.68
C PHE A 341 41.81 18.11 4.65
N HIS A 342 42.46 17.33 3.78
CA HIS A 342 42.48 15.87 3.87
C HIS A 342 43.87 15.43 4.31
N ALA A 343 43.97 14.89 5.53
CA ALA A 343 45.24 14.67 6.23
C ALA A 343 46.09 15.96 6.34
N THR A 344 47.15 16.09 5.55
CA THR A 344 48.14 17.19 5.67
C THR A 344 48.11 18.18 4.50
N VAL A 345 47.22 17.97 3.54
CA VAL A 345 47.12 18.78 2.32
C VAL A 345 45.67 19.18 2.02
N SER A 346 45.49 20.34 1.39
CA SER A 346 44.19 20.84 0.93
C SER A 346 44.30 21.27 -0.53
N PRO A 347 43.32 20.93 -1.39
CA PRO A 347 43.24 21.49 -2.72
C PRO A 347 42.81 22.96 -2.62
N ALA A 348 43.54 23.79 -3.35
CA ALA A 348 43.38 25.23 -3.33
C ALA A 348 43.42 25.79 -4.76
N LEU A 349 42.56 26.75 -5.03
CA LEU A 349 42.49 27.48 -6.29
C LEU A 349 43.38 28.73 -6.21
N GLY A 350 44.30 28.89 -7.15
CA GLY A 350 45.12 30.09 -7.26
C GLY A 350 45.45 30.39 -8.71
N GLY A 351 45.16 31.61 -9.17
CA GLY A 351 45.35 32.00 -10.57
C GLY A 351 44.43 31.22 -11.53
N GLY A 352 43.24 30.85 -11.08
CA GLY A 352 42.25 30.10 -11.87
C GLY A 352 42.57 28.62 -12.13
N ARG A 353 43.52 28.03 -11.40
CA ARG A 353 43.82 26.59 -11.44
C ARG A 353 43.97 26.02 -10.04
N TYR A 354 43.71 24.72 -9.90
CA TYR A 354 43.89 23.99 -8.65
C TYR A 354 45.34 23.53 -8.49
N GLY A 355 45.83 23.67 -7.26
CA GLY A 355 47.04 23.07 -6.72
C GLY A 355 46.76 22.49 -5.34
N PHE A 356 47.81 22.10 -4.62
CA PHE A 356 47.70 21.57 -3.27
C PHE A 356 48.58 22.36 -2.31
N VAL A 357 48.00 22.70 -1.17
CA VAL A 357 48.61 23.50 -0.11
C VAL A 357 48.81 22.62 1.13
N ASP A 358 49.94 22.77 1.80
CA ASP A 358 50.22 22.22 3.13
C ASP A 358 50.39 23.37 4.15
N ALA A 359 50.88 23.06 5.36
CA ALA A 359 51.10 24.08 6.40
C ALA A 359 52.09 25.18 5.99
N ASP A 360 53.06 24.86 5.12
CA ASP A 360 54.18 25.73 4.79
C ASP A 360 53.97 26.49 3.45
N GLY A 361 53.03 26.06 2.61
CA GLY A 361 52.67 26.76 1.38
C GLY A 361 52.12 25.87 0.27
N TRP A 362 52.29 26.30 -0.98
CA TRP A 362 51.98 25.49 -2.16
C TRP A 362 52.93 24.29 -2.27
N ARG A 363 52.48 23.11 -1.83
CA ARG A 363 53.17 21.82 -2.03
C ARG A 363 53.19 21.42 -3.50
N VAL A 364 52.04 21.58 -4.16
CA VAL A 364 51.89 21.41 -5.61
C VAL A 364 51.34 22.72 -6.16
N PRO A 365 52.12 23.48 -6.94
CA PRO A 365 51.66 24.73 -7.52
C PRO A 365 50.40 24.54 -8.40
N PRO A 366 49.54 25.57 -8.51
CA PRO A 366 48.37 25.55 -9.37
C PRO A 366 48.68 25.13 -10.81
N GLN A 367 48.10 24.01 -11.23
CA GLN A 367 48.31 23.47 -12.58
C GLN A 367 47.13 22.65 -13.11
N PHE A 368 46.22 22.23 -12.22
CA PHE A 368 45.06 21.41 -12.57
C PHE A 368 43.84 22.27 -12.88
N GLU A 369 43.03 21.82 -13.82
CA GLU A 369 41.72 22.41 -14.13
C GLU A 369 40.69 22.04 -13.05
N ASP A 370 40.86 20.87 -12.46
CA ASP A 370 39.98 20.32 -11.42
C ASP A 370 40.78 19.39 -10.50
N ALA A 371 40.41 19.35 -9.22
CA ALA A 371 41.05 18.54 -8.19
C ALA A 371 40.02 18.14 -7.11
N GLU A 372 39.64 16.87 -7.08
CA GLU A 372 38.60 16.34 -6.19
C GLU A 372 39.12 15.15 -5.37
N TRP A 373 38.70 15.05 -4.11
CA TRP A 373 38.98 13.89 -3.27
C TRP A 373 38.05 12.71 -3.62
N ASP A 374 38.62 11.53 -3.88
CA ASP A 374 37.84 10.30 -4.07
C ASP A 374 38.00 9.37 -2.85
N PRO A 375 37.01 9.34 -1.94
CA PRO A 375 37.08 8.60 -0.69
C PRO A 375 37.09 7.07 -0.89
N LEU A 376 36.70 6.56 -2.06
CA LEU A 376 36.76 5.12 -2.35
C LEU A 376 38.20 4.65 -2.60
N THR A 377 39.08 5.59 -2.93
CA THR A 377 40.39 5.33 -3.51
C THR A 377 41.52 5.90 -2.70
N ASP A 378 41.19 6.74 -1.72
CA ASP A 378 42.14 7.46 -0.87
C ASP A 378 43.14 8.27 -1.72
N ALA A 379 42.62 8.90 -2.77
CA ALA A 379 43.40 9.59 -3.80
C ALA A 379 42.69 10.83 -4.35
N TRP A 380 43.49 11.75 -4.88
CA TRP A 380 43.01 12.94 -5.57
C TRP A 380 42.81 12.68 -7.06
N ARG A 381 41.61 12.91 -7.55
CA ARG A 381 41.29 12.94 -8.99
C ARG A 381 41.64 14.31 -9.52
N VAL A 382 42.52 14.36 -10.51
CA VAL A 382 42.99 15.62 -11.09
C VAL A 382 42.78 15.67 -12.60
N VAL A 383 42.46 16.85 -13.11
CA VAL A 383 42.31 17.11 -14.54
C VAL A 383 43.38 18.08 -15.01
N ARG A 384 44.07 17.73 -16.09
CA ARG A 384 45.06 18.59 -16.75
C ARG A 384 44.93 18.45 -18.26
N ASP A 385 44.76 19.56 -18.97
CA ASP A 385 44.61 19.59 -20.42
C ASP A 385 43.44 18.70 -20.90
N GLY A 386 42.33 18.70 -20.14
CA GLY A 386 41.18 17.84 -20.37
C GLY A 386 41.43 16.32 -20.18
N ARG A 387 42.55 15.94 -19.55
CA ARG A 387 42.90 14.55 -19.25
C ARG A 387 42.85 14.26 -17.75
N HIS A 388 42.32 13.10 -17.40
CA HIS A 388 42.19 12.66 -16.02
C HIS A 388 43.42 11.89 -15.56
N GLY A 389 43.82 12.13 -14.30
CA GLY A 389 44.88 11.43 -13.57
C GLY A 389 44.50 11.23 -12.09
N LEU A 390 45.36 10.51 -11.35
CA LEU A 390 45.25 10.30 -9.91
C LEU A 390 46.56 10.70 -9.21
N LEU A 391 46.44 11.34 -8.05
CA LEU A 391 47.54 11.54 -7.10
C LEU A 391 47.21 10.80 -5.80
N HIS A 392 48.20 10.28 -5.10
CA HIS A 392 48.02 9.75 -3.75
C HIS A 392 47.57 10.85 -2.78
N ALA A 393 47.07 10.49 -1.59
CA ALA A 393 46.66 11.43 -0.55
C ALA A 393 47.74 12.48 -0.21
N ASP A 394 49.02 12.11 -0.31
CA ASP A 394 50.18 12.98 -0.09
C ASP A 394 50.61 13.77 -1.34
N THR A 395 49.75 13.83 -2.36
CA THR A 395 49.94 14.52 -3.65
C THR A 395 51.01 13.92 -4.58
N GLN A 396 51.61 12.79 -4.23
CA GLN A 396 52.56 12.11 -5.12
C GLN A 396 51.84 11.59 -6.37
N PRO A 397 52.46 11.69 -7.57
CA PRO A 397 51.86 11.16 -8.79
C PRO A 397 51.60 9.65 -8.70
N TRP A 398 50.36 9.24 -8.95
CA TRP A 398 49.98 7.82 -9.03
C TRP A 398 49.68 7.41 -10.47
N ILE A 399 48.69 8.06 -11.10
CA ILE A 399 48.34 7.86 -12.51
C ILE A 399 48.46 9.20 -13.22
N ALA A 400 49.36 9.29 -14.20
CA ALA A 400 49.57 10.52 -14.95
C ALA A 400 48.26 10.99 -15.65
N PRO A 401 47.99 12.31 -15.73
CA PRO A 401 46.85 12.86 -16.46
C PRO A 401 46.98 12.63 -17.97
N ALA A 402 46.55 11.47 -18.45
CA ALA A 402 46.66 11.05 -19.85
C ALA A 402 45.39 10.39 -20.39
N TRP A 403 44.37 10.20 -19.55
CA TRP A 403 43.21 9.36 -19.83
C TRP A 403 41.97 10.21 -20.13
N ASP A 404 41.13 9.72 -21.04
CA ASP A 404 39.86 10.39 -21.38
C ASP A 404 38.85 10.28 -20.21
N ALA A 405 38.91 9.17 -19.47
CA ALA A 405 38.11 8.92 -18.27
C ALA A 405 38.82 7.88 -17.39
N LEU A 406 38.51 7.93 -16.09
CA LEU A 406 39.01 7.01 -15.07
C LEU A 406 37.84 6.58 -14.16
N GLN A 407 37.82 5.31 -13.78
CA GLN A 407 36.93 4.78 -12.74
C GLN A 407 37.70 3.79 -11.87
N VAL A 408 37.86 4.09 -10.58
CA VAL A 408 38.56 3.18 -9.67
C VAL A 408 37.64 2.04 -9.24
N LEU A 409 38.21 0.84 -9.14
CA LEU A 409 37.47 -0.36 -8.74
C LEU A 409 37.51 -0.56 -7.21
N PRO A 410 36.44 -1.13 -6.62
CA PRO A 410 36.38 -1.42 -5.19
C PRO A 410 37.53 -2.32 -4.71
N GLN A 411 37.82 -2.25 -3.40
CA GLN A 411 38.81 -3.10 -2.72
C GLN A 411 40.23 -2.98 -3.30
N GLY A 412 40.48 -1.93 -4.09
CA GLY A 412 41.73 -1.71 -4.79
C GLY A 412 42.01 -2.75 -5.87
N ALA A 413 40.99 -3.22 -6.57
CA ALA A 413 41.18 -4.17 -7.67
C ALA A 413 41.89 -3.57 -8.90
N GLY A 414 42.00 -2.24 -8.97
CA GLY A 414 42.68 -1.50 -10.04
C GLY A 414 41.89 -0.25 -10.46
N VAL A 415 42.30 0.36 -11.57
CA VAL A 415 41.64 1.54 -12.14
C VAL A 415 41.24 1.25 -13.59
N LEU A 416 39.94 1.32 -13.88
CA LEU A 416 39.45 1.31 -15.24
C LEU A 416 39.82 2.62 -15.92
N VAL A 417 40.42 2.52 -17.09
CA VAL A 417 40.94 3.68 -17.82
C VAL A 417 40.42 3.69 -19.25
N GLN A 418 40.03 4.87 -19.72
CA GLN A 418 39.56 5.05 -21.08
C GLN A 418 40.57 5.82 -21.92
N ARG A 419 40.86 5.30 -23.11
CA ARG A 419 41.69 5.96 -24.13
C ARG A 419 41.10 5.77 -25.52
N THR A 420 40.92 6.86 -26.25
CA THR A 420 40.30 6.90 -27.58
C THR A 420 38.93 6.19 -27.61
N GLY A 421 38.15 6.35 -26.54
CA GLY A 421 36.82 5.74 -26.39
C GLY A 421 36.82 4.22 -26.11
N ARG A 422 37.99 3.61 -25.84
CA ARG A 422 38.11 2.20 -25.43
C ARG A 422 38.54 2.08 -23.98
N TRP A 423 37.98 1.12 -23.26
CA TRP A 423 38.26 0.84 -21.85
C TRP A 423 39.30 -0.27 -21.66
N GLY A 424 40.14 -0.08 -20.66
CA GLY A 424 41.15 -1.01 -20.16
C GLY A 424 41.21 -0.98 -18.63
N LEU A 425 42.19 -1.67 -18.05
CA LEU A 425 42.42 -1.77 -16.60
C LEU A 425 43.89 -1.59 -16.28
N LEU A 426 44.18 -0.69 -15.34
CA LEU A 426 45.47 -0.58 -14.66
C LEU A 426 45.40 -1.29 -13.30
N ASP A 427 46.53 -1.82 -12.82
CA ASP A 427 46.68 -2.31 -11.45
C ASP A 427 46.79 -1.16 -10.44
N ARG A 428 47.00 -1.50 -9.16
CA ARG A 428 47.16 -0.52 -8.07
C ARG A 428 48.45 0.30 -8.17
N ASP A 429 49.42 -0.14 -8.95
CA ASP A 429 50.68 0.56 -9.14
C ASP A 429 50.66 1.40 -10.43
N GLY A 430 49.52 1.42 -11.15
CA GLY A 430 49.34 2.14 -12.40
C GLY A 430 49.85 1.39 -13.64
N HIS A 431 50.24 0.12 -13.52
CA HIS A 431 50.66 -0.69 -14.66
C HIS A 431 49.46 -1.27 -15.42
N GLU A 432 49.58 -1.37 -16.73
CA GLU A 432 48.53 -1.90 -17.58
C GLU A 432 48.34 -3.42 -17.40
N ARG A 433 47.19 -3.83 -16.86
CA ARG A 433 46.74 -5.25 -16.83
C ARG A 433 45.95 -5.61 -18.08
N ILE A 434 45.06 -4.70 -18.50
CA ILE A 434 44.23 -4.88 -19.67
C ILE A 434 44.38 -3.63 -20.54
N ALA A 435 45.05 -3.78 -21.69
CA ALA A 435 45.12 -2.74 -22.70
C ALA A 435 43.74 -2.19 -23.07
N PRO A 436 43.57 -0.85 -23.20
CA PRO A 436 42.33 -0.22 -23.64
C PRO A 436 41.86 -0.79 -24.98
N ARG A 437 40.89 -1.70 -24.93
CA ARG A 437 40.40 -2.40 -26.13
C ARG A 437 38.88 -2.53 -26.14
N TYR A 438 38.24 -2.65 -24.98
CA TYR A 438 36.80 -2.92 -24.88
C TYR A 438 35.97 -1.68 -25.15
N ARG A 439 34.78 -1.82 -25.76
CA ARG A 439 33.86 -0.68 -25.94
C ARG A 439 33.27 -0.23 -24.62
N THR A 440 32.90 -1.19 -23.77
CA THR A 440 32.54 -0.95 -22.36
C THR A 440 33.21 -2.01 -21.51
N LEU A 441 33.58 -1.62 -20.30
CA LEU A 441 34.19 -2.48 -19.30
C LEU A 441 33.63 -2.05 -17.94
N GLU A 442 32.81 -2.91 -17.33
CA GLU A 442 32.04 -2.56 -16.14
C GLU A 442 32.32 -3.57 -15.01
N PRO A 443 32.47 -3.12 -13.75
CA PRO A 443 32.66 -4.03 -12.63
C PRO A 443 31.41 -4.88 -12.36
N LEU A 444 31.61 -6.18 -12.15
CA LEU A 444 30.60 -7.12 -11.69
C LEU A 444 31.13 -7.90 -10.48
N ALA A 445 30.60 -7.61 -9.30
CA ALA A 445 30.94 -8.30 -8.04
C ALA A 445 29.68 -8.95 -7.44
N PRO A 446 29.38 -10.23 -7.76
CA PRO A 446 28.36 -10.98 -7.05
C PRO A 446 28.72 -11.06 -5.56
N ALA A 447 27.72 -11.05 -4.67
CA ALA A 447 27.94 -11.14 -3.23
C ALA A 447 28.80 -12.38 -2.88
N GLY A 448 29.84 -12.19 -2.06
CA GLY A 448 30.74 -13.27 -1.67
C GLY A 448 31.67 -13.79 -2.78
N GLN A 449 31.80 -13.10 -3.93
CA GLN A 449 32.67 -13.52 -5.03
C GLN A 449 33.73 -12.49 -5.42
N PRO A 450 34.86 -12.95 -6.03
CA PRO A 450 35.88 -12.05 -6.54
C PRO A 450 35.31 -11.16 -7.65
N LEU A 451 35.76 -9.91 -7.67
CA LEU A 451 35.40 -8.93 -8.70
C LEU A 451 35.78 -9.44 -10.09
N ARG A 452 34.85 -9.31 -11.02
CA ARG A 452 35.00 -9.62 -12.44
C ARG A 452 34.62 -8.39 -13.26
N LEU A 453 34.91 -8.42 -14.55
CA LEU A 453 34.60 -7.33 -15.47
C LEU A 453 33.65 -7.83 -16.57
N LEU A 454 32.51 -7.17 -16.67
CA LEU A 454 31.61 -7.31 -17.80
C LEU A 454 32.20 -6.53 -18.97
N ALA A 455 32.62 -7.24 -20.01
CA ALA A 455 33.29 -6.66 -21.16
C ALA A 455 32.39 -6.72 -22.40
N ARG A 456 32.33 -5.62 -23.16
CA ARG A 456 31.54 -5.52 -24.39
C ARG A 456 32.37 -5.18 -25.62
N GLU A 457 32.13 -5.92 -26.69
CA GLU A 457 32.56 -5.58 -28.05
C GLU A 457 31.35 -5.58 -29.00
N ARG A 458 31.08 -6.75 -29.62
CA ARG A 458 29.85 -7.03 -30.37
C ARG A 458 28.78 -7.66 -29.47
N ALA A 459 29.22 -8.58 -28.62
CA ALA A 459 28.42 -9.23 -27.58
C ALA A 459 29.09 -8.98 -26.21
N LEU A 460 28.38 -9.31 -25.15
CA LEU A 460 28.87 -9.34 -23.78
C LEU A 460 29.57 -10.65 -23.48
N GLY A 461 30.68 -10.55 -22.76
CA GLY A 461 31.37 -11.63 -22.08
C GLY A 461 31.77 -11.19 -20.67
N LEU A 462 32.20 -12.14 -19.86
CA LEU A 462 32.72 -11.86 -18.52
C LEU A 462 34.19 -12.26 -18.48
N ILE A 463 35.04 -11.36 -18.01
CA ILE A 463 36.47 -11.60 -17.84
C ILE A 463 36.86 -11.40 -16.37
N ASP A 464 37.96 -12.02 -15.96
CA ASP A 464 38.60 -11.67 -14.68
C ASP A 464 39.49 -10.42 -14.84
N LEU A 465 40.12 -10.00 -13.74
CA LEU A 465 41.00 -8.82 -13.70
C LEU A 465 42.31 -9.01 -14.49
N ASP A 466 42.66 -10.24 -14.88
CA ASP A 466 43.77 -10.54 -15.79
C ASP A 466 43.34 -10.57 -17.26
N GLY A 467 42.05 -10.32 -17.52
CA GLY A 467 41.47 -10.34 -18.86
C GLY A 467 41.20 -11.74 -19.41
N ARG A 468 41.24 -12.80 -18.58
CA ARG A 468 40.90 -14.16 -19.01
C ARG A 468 39.39 -14.30 -19.11
N VAL A 469 38.92 -14.94 -20.18
CA VAL A 469 37.50 -15.11 -20.45
C VAL A 469 36.91 -16.19 -19.54
N GLN A 470 35.88 -15.81 -18.78
CA GLN A 470 35.14 -16.64 -17.82
C GLN A 470 33.75 -17.00 -18.35
N VAL A 471 33.14 -16.07 -19.10
CA VAL A 471 31.92 -16.29 -19.91
C VAL A 471 32.22 -15.79 -21.33
N PRO A 472 32.01 -16.59 -22.38
CA PRO A 472 32.35 -16.22 -23.75
C PRO A 472 31.52 -15.03 -24.25
N PHE A 473 32.07 -14.30 -25.23
CA PHE A 473 31.43 -13.12 -25.83
C PHE A 473 30.31 -13.52 -26.81
N GLU A 474 29.22 -14.07 -26.29
CA GLU A 474 28.10 -14.60 -27.08
C GLU A 474 26.72 -14.08 -26.63
N TYR A 475 26.67 -13.32 -25.55
CA TYR A 475 25.42 -12.97 -24.88
C TYR A 475 25.06 -11.48 -25.08
N ASP A 476 23.77 -11.16 -25.05
CA ASP A 476 23.26 -9.78 -25.08
C ASP A 476 23.11 -9.19 -23.67
N SER A 477 23.00 -10.04 -22.65
CA SER A 477 22.97 -9.69 -21.22
C SER A 477 23.64 -10.78 -20.38
N ILE A 478 24.41 -10.35 -19.37
CA ILE A 478 24.98 -11.21 -18.33
C ILE A 478 24.78 -10.45 -17.01
N GLU A 479 24.05 -11.04 -16.08
CA GLU A 479 23.71 -10.39 -14.81
C GLU A 479 23.62 -11.42 -13.68
N PRO A 480 23.84 -11.03 -12.41
CA PRO A 480 23.55 -11.89 -11.28
C PRO A 480 22.07 -12.23 -11.25
N PHE A 481 21.70 -13.40 -10.72
CA PHE A 481 20.29 -13.68 -10.46
C PHE A 481 19.73 -12.67 -9.44
N PRO A 482 18.46 -12.23 -9.60
CA PRO A 482 17.81 -11.39 -8.60
C PRO A 482 17.88 -12.06 -7.23
N ALA A 483 18.20 -11.29 -6.18
CA ALA A 483 18.17 -11.81 -4.82
C ALA A 483 16.73 -12.22 -4.45
N VAL A 484 16.56 -13.50 -4.15
CA VAL A 484 15.33 -14.07 -3.59
C VAL A 484 15.33 -13.74 -2.09
N ARG A 485 14.36 -12.95 -1.61
CA ARG A 485 14.42 -12.29 -0.29
C ARG A 485 14.03 -13.26 0.81
N VAL A 486 14.96 -14.10 1.24
CA VAL A 486 14.76 -14.98 2.39
C VAL A 486 15.79 -14.61 3.44
N ARG A 487 15.29 -14.14 4.59
CA ARG A 487 16.01 -13.62 5.77
C ARG A 487 17.52 -13.92 5.86
N SER A 488 18.31 -12.86 5.76
CA SER A 488 19.61 -12.52 6.36
C SER A 488 20.77 -13.53 6.51
N SER A 489 20.68 -14.80 6.09
CA SER A 489 21.83 -15.72 6.19
C SER A 489 22.02 -16.68 5.02
N ASP A 490 21.07 -16.78 4.10
CA ASP A 490 21.20 -17.64 2.92
C ASP A 490 21.66 -16.76 1.76
N ASP A 491 22.99 -16.59 1.66
CA ASP A 491 23.64 -16.01 0.49
C ASP A 491 23.04 -16.66 -0.77
N GLY A 492 22.79 -15.86 -1.80
CA GLY A 492 22.21 -16.35 -3.06
C GLY A 492 23.05 -17.45 -3.71
N CYS A 493 22.82 -17.73 -4.99
CA CYS A 493 23.71 -18.59 -5.75
C CYS A 493 24.74 -17.72 -6.50
N PRO A 494 25.78 -17.13 -5.86
CA PRO A 494 26.58 -16.09 -6.48
C PRO A 494 27.41 -16.60 -7.66
N HIS A 495 27.57 -17.93 -7.78
CA HIS A 495 28.28 -18.58 -8.88
C HIS A 495 27.39 -18.78 -10.11
N LEU A 496 26.09 -18.57 -9.99
CA LEU A 496 25.15 -18.61 -11.10
C LEU A 496 24.94 -17.21 -11.65
N LEU A 497 25.07 -17.09 -12.97
CA LEU A 497 24.78 -15.88 -13.71
C LEU A 497 23.60 -16.12 -14.64
N ARG A 498 22.68 -15.16 -14.69
CA ARG A 498 21.62 -15.13 -15.69
C ARG A 498 22.19 -14.61 -16.99
N ILE A 499 22.09 -15.42 -18.04
CA ILE A 499 22.60 -15.10 -19.38
C ILE A 499 21.43 -14.94 -20.35
N GLY A 500 21.50 -13.96 -21.24
CA GLY A 500 20.43 -13.65 -22.19
C GLY A 500 20.90 -13.56 -23.63
N ARG A 501 20.13 -14.13 -24.55
CA ARG A 501 20.30 -13.98 -26.00
C ARG A 501 19.06 -13.32 -26.61
N GLY A 502 19.27 -12.41 -27.55
CA GLY A 502 18.22 -11.64 -28.20
C GLY A 502 17.91 -10.30 -27.51
N ARG A 503 17.11 -9.48 -28.20
CA ARG A 503 16.77 -8.11 -27.78
C ARG A 503 15.27 -7.90 -27.60
N GLY A 504 14.90 -7.03 -26.67
CA GLY A 504 13.50 -6.70 -26.36
C GLY A 504 12.66 -7.93 -26.00
N ARG A 505 11.42 -7.99 -26.51
CA ARG A 505 10.46 -9.09 -26.24
C ARG A 505 10.88 -10.46 -26.78
N LYS A 506 11.89 -10.52 -27.67
CA LYS A 506 12.44 -11.78 -28.19
C LYS A 506 13.62 -12.32 -27.36
N ARG A 507 14.02 -11.61 -26.30
CA ARG A 507 15.09 -12.08 -25.42
C ARG A 507 14.71 -13.41 -24.77
N ARG A 508 15.68 -14.31 -24.67
CA ARG A 508 15.56 -15.58 -23.96
C ARG A 508 16.68 -15.70 -22.94
N TYR A 509 16.33 -16.14 -21.75
CA TYR A 509 17.22 -16.29 -20.61
C TYR A 509 17.58 -17.75 -20.38
N GLY A 510 18.80 -17.93 -19.90
CA GLY A 510 19.41 -19.18 -19.45
C GLY A 510 20.27 -18.90 -18.22
N ALA A 511 21.04 -19.90 -17.80
CA ALA A 511 21.90 -19.83 -16.62
C ALA A 511 23.30 -20.34 -16.94
N TRP A 512 24.31 -19.63 -16.46
CA TRP A 512 25.72 -20.01 -16.52
C TRP A 512 26.24 -20.32 -15.12
N ASP A 513 26.91 -21.45 -14.93
CA ASP A 513 27.58 -21.78 -13.67
C ASP A 513 29.09 -21.50 -13.80
N LEU A 514 29.57 -20.51 -13.06
CA LEU A 514 30.97 -20.09 -13.04
C LEU A 514 31.92 -21.18 -12.52
N ARG A 515 31.46 -22.09 -11.66
CA ARG A 515 32.28 -23.21 -11.14
C ARG A 515 32.49 -24.27 -12.21
N ARG A 516 31.46 -24.51 -13.02
CA ARG A 516 31.48 -25.48 -14.11
C ARG A 516 32.05 -24.89 -15.40
N GLY A 517 32.05 -23.56 -15.53
CA GLY A 517 32.46 -22.86 -16.75
C GLY A 517 31.55 -23.19 -17.94
N ALA A 518 30.25 -23.39 -17.70
CA ALA A 518 29.32 -23.85 -18.71
C ALA A 518 27.90 -23.27 -18.54
N GLU A 519 27.18 -23.18 -19.67
CA GLU A 519 25.73 -22.94 -19.73
C GLU A 519 25.01 -24.18 -19.18
N VAL A 520 24.36 -24.04 -18.01
CA VAL A 520 23.62 -25.13 -17.32
C VAL A 520 22.13 -25.09 -17.63
N VAL A 521 21.59 -23.93 -18.00
CA VAL A 521 20.23 -23.79 -18.52
C VAL A 521 20.31 -23.05 -19.84
N ALA A 522 19.76 -23.64 -20.90
CA ALA A 522 19.77 -23.05 -22.23
C ALA A 522 19.01 -21.72 -22.27
N CYS A 523 19.46 -20.77 -23.11
CA CYS A 523 18.71 -19.53 -23.37
C CYS A 523 17.40 -19.76 -24.17
N THR A 524 16.42 -20.45 -23.59
CA THR A 524 15.13 -20.80 -24.20
C THR A 524 13.92 -20.21 -23.47
N HIS A 525 14.11 -19.64 -22.28
CA HIS A 525 13.03 -19.20 -21.39
C HIS A 525 12.78 -17.69 -21.52
N GLU A 526 11.53 -17.24 -21.38
CA GLU A 526 11.24 -15.79 -21.43
C GLU A 526 11.55 -15.08 -20.11
N ALA A 527 11.54 -15.83 -19.02
CA ALA A 527 11.90 -15.40 -17.69
C ALA A 527 12.50 -16.59 -16.95
N LEU A 528 13.49 -16.32 -16.10
CA LEU A 528 14.22 -17.34 -15.35
C LEU A 528 14.67 -16.76 -14.00
N CYS A 529 14.38 -17.49 -12.93
CA CYS A 529 14.77 -17.14 -11.56
C CYS A 529 15.38 -18.38 -10.87
N ALA A 530 16.49 -18.21 -10.16
CA ALA A 530 17.15 -19.29 -9.42
C ALA A 530 16.82 -19.16 -7.93
N PHE A 531 16.59 -20.28 -7.23
CA PHE A 531 16.36 -20.31 -5.79
C PHE A 531 16.82 -21.64 -5.18
N VAL A 532 16.96 -21.68 -3.86
CA VAL A 532 17.32 -22.88 -3.11
C VAL A 532 16.05 -23.59 -2.62
N ALA A 533 15.88 -24.85 -3.00
CA ALA A 533 14.68 -25.63 -2.72
C ALA A 533 14.55 -26.14 -1.27
N GLY A 534 15.54 -25.94 -0.38
CA GLY A 534 15.51 -26.46 1.00
C GLY A 534 16.58 -25.90 1.94
N ARG A 535 16.67 -26.45 3.16
CA ARG A 535 17.48 -25.94 4.30
C ARG A 535 19.00 -26.17 4.21
N SER A 536 19.54 -26.60 3.08
CA SER A 536 20.96 -26.97 3.00
C SER A 536 21.85 -25.72 3.04
N ALA A 537 22.66 -25.59 4.10
CA ALA A 537 23.69 -24.56 4.25
C ALA A 537 24.71 -24.52 3.09
N ASP A 538 24.86 -25.63 2.34
CA ASP A 538 25.82 -25.72 1.23
C ASP A 538 25.24 -25.34 -0.16
N GLY A 539 23.96 -24.91 -0.23
CA GLY A 539 23.32 -24.62 -1.52
C GLY A 539 23.20 -25.83 -2.46
N ALA A 540 23.05 -27.05 -1.93
CA ALA A 540 23.11 -28.29 -2.72
C ALA A 540 21.87 -28.60 -3.58
N ASP A 541 20.76 -27.87 -3.42
CA ASP A 541 19.51 -28.11 -4.15
C ASP A 541 19.02 -26.82 -4.84
N ILE A 542 19.87 -26.30 -5.73
CA ILE A 542 19.53 -25.15 -6.58
C ILE A 542 18.56 -25.62 -7.66
N VAL A 543 17.50 -24.84 -7.83
CA VAL A 543 16.48 -25.06 -8.85
C VAL A 543 16.17 -23.74 -9.55
N PHE A 544 15.61 -23.82 -10.75
CA PHE A 544 15.21 -22.65 -11.52
C PHE A 544 13.70 -22.65 -11.75
N LEU A 545 13.04 -21.57 -11.35
CA LEU A 545 11.69 -21.27 -11.80
C LEU A 545 11.77 -20.69 -13.22
N ALA A 546 11.20 -21.40 -14.18
CA ALA A 546 11.28 -21.05 -15.59
C ALA A 546 9.89 -20.72 -16.16
N GLN A 547 9.85 -19.73 -17.04
CA GLN A 547 8.63 -19.31 -17.73
C GLN A 547 8.74 -19.50 -19.25
N ARG A 548 7.68 -19.99 -19.88
CA ARG A 548 7.53 -20.06 -21.35
C ARG A 548 6.16 -19.55 -21.82
N PRO A 549 6.00 -19.14 -23.09
CA PRO A 549 4.68 -18.91 -23.68
C PRO A 549 3.86 -20.19 -23.67
N ALA A 550 2.56 -20.09 -23.39
CA ALA A 550 1.64 -21.17 -23.71
C ALA A 550 1.53 -21.32 -25.25
N PRO A 551 1.28 -22.55 -25.76
CA PRO A 551 1.10 -22.79 -27.19
C PRO A 551 -0.22 -22.23 -27.80
N ASP A 552 -1.01 -21.48 -27.06
CA ASP A 552 -2.33 -20.99 -27.48
C ASP A 552 -2.25 -19.88 -28.56
N ALA A 553 -3.37 -19.60 -29.23
CA ALA A 553 -3.48 -18.75 -30.43
C ALA A 553 -3.15 -17.25 -30.25
N GLY A 554 -2.41 -16.87 -29.20
CA GLY A 554 -1.95 -15.51 -28.98
C GLY A 554 -0.77 -15.36 -28.02
N GLY A 555 -0.22 -16.45 -27.44
CA GLY A 555 0.93 -16.40 -26.53
C GLY A 555 0.73 -15.50 -25.31
N ARG A 556 -0.54 -15.20 -24.96
CA ARG A 556 -0.91 -14.31 -23.85
C ARG A 556 -0.78 -15.00 -22.51
N MET A 557 -1.00 -16.31 -22.49
CA MET A 557 -0.82 -17.13 -21.30
C MET A 557 0.65 -17.55 -21.15
N ARG A 558 1.14 -17.53 -19.91
CA ARG A 558 2.50 -17.93 -19.55
C ARG A 558 2.44 -19.16 -18.65
N LEU A 559 3.27 -20.14 -18.98
CA LEU A 559 3.40 -21.38 -18.24
C LEU A 559 4.66 -21.34 -17.39
N LEU A 560 4.55 -21.90 -16.19
CA LEU A 560 5.55 -22.03 -15.15
C LEU A 560 5.91 -23.48 -14.95
N GLY A 561 7.16 -23.72 -14.61
CA GLY A 561 7.67 -25.02 -14.18
C GLY A 561 9.02 -24.85 -13.50
N VAL A 562 9.53 -25.96 -12.97
CA VAL A 562 10.73 -25.95 -12.14
C VAL A 562 11.78 -26.84 -12.78
N LEU A 563 12.96 -26.28 -13.01
CA LEU A 563 14.13 -26.99 -13.50
C LEU A 563 15.08 -27.33 -12.35
N ASP A 564 15.79 -28.45 -12.45
CA ASP A 564 16.90 -28.78 -11.57
C ASP A 564 18.17 -27.97 -11.90
N ALA A 565 19.24 -28.19 -11.12
CA ALA A 565 20.52 -27.51 -11.28
C ALA A 565 21.20 -27.74 -12.64
N ASP A 566 20.82 -28.79 -13.38
CA ASP A 566 21.33 -29.12 -14.71
C ASP A 566 20.36 -28.69 -15.83
N GLY A 567 19.30 -27.94 -15.48
CA GLY A 567 18.30 -27.46 -16.42
C GLY A 567 17.28 -28.51 -16.88
N ARG A 568 17.21 -29.68 -16.24
CA ARG A 568 16.19 -30.70 -16.54
C ARG A 568 14.88 -30.36 -15.82
N GLU A 569 13.74 -30.68 -16.43
CA GLU A 569 12.43 -30.44 -15.82
C GLU A 569 12.26 -31.32 -14.57
N ARG A 570 12.29 -30.70 -13.38
CA ARG A 570 11.88 -31.32 -12.12
C ARG A 570 10.37 -31.34 -11.99
N HIS A 571 9.73 -30.23 -12.38
CA HIS A 571 8.31 -30.12 -12.61
C HIS A 571 8.10 -29.54 -14.01
N PRO A 572 7.19 -30.12 -14.82
CA PRO A 572 6.96 -29.66 -16.19
C PRO A 572 6.53 -28.20 -16.23
N ILE A 573 6.79 -27.53 -17.34
CA ILE A 573 6.40 -26.13 -17.54
C ILE A 573 4.98 -26.06 -18.13
N ASP A 574 3.99 -26.47 -17.34
CA ASP A 574 2.56 -26.57 -17.68
C ASP A 574 1.61 -25.87 -16.69
N PHE A 575 2.16 -25.18 -15.68
CA PHE A 575 1.37 -24.50 -14.65
C PHE A 575 1.08 -23.04 -14.98
N VAL A 576 -0.16 -22.59 -14.80
CA VAL A 576 -0.53 -21.17 -14.95
C VAL A 576 -0.39 -20.39 -13.64
N GLU A 577 -0.36 -21.11 -12.52
CA GLU A 577 -0.37 -20.56 -11.17
C GLU A 577 0.37 -21.50 -10.21
N ILE A 578 1.20 -20.93 -9.33
CA ILE A 578 1.87 -21.65 -8.23
C ILE A 578 1.70 -20.81 -6.96
N GLU A 579 1.26 -21.44 -5.87
CA GLU A 579 0.95 -20.80 -4.58
C GLU A 579 0.03 -19.57 -4.71
N GLY A 580 -1.00 -19.67 -5.55
CA GLY A 580 -1.97 -18.57 -5.77
C GLY A 580 -1.43 -17.42 -6.64
N GLN A 581 -0.21 -17.54 -7.16
CA GLN A 581 0.47 -16.48 -7.90
C GLN A 581 0.67 -16.87 -9.37
N ARG A 582 0.41 -15.92 -10.27
CA ARG A 582 0.58 -16.08 -11.72
C ARG A 582 1.76 -15.25 -12.21
N ALA A 583 2.60 -15.83 -13.06
CA ALA A 583 3.71 -15.10 -13.64
C ALA A 583 3.27 -14.29 -14.87
N ARG A 584 2.93 -13.02 -14.65
CA ARG A 584 2.57 -12.09 -15.72
C ARG A 584 3.80 -11.54 -16.46
N ASN A 585 4.94 -11.48 -15.78
CA ASN A 585 6.21 -10.94 -16.28
C ASN A 585 7.40 -11.50 -15.47
N ASP A 586 8.64 -11.18 -15.92
CA ASP A 586 9.89 -11.59 -15.25
C ASP A 586 9.97 -11.14 -13.79
N ALA A 587 9.36 -9.98 -13.45
CA ALA A 587 9.38 -9.42 -12.10
C ALA A 587 8.50 -10.20 -11.09
N ALA A 588 7.57 -11.04 -11.55
CA ALA A 588 6.74 -11.86 -10.69
C ALA A 588 7.43 -13.16 -10.21
N LEU A 589 8.48 -13.62 -10.92
CA LEU A 589 9.12 -14.90 -10.63
C LEU A 589 9.76 -14.96 -9.23
N PRO A 590 10.45 -13.91 -8.72
CA PRO A 590 11.03 -13.95 -7.38
C PRO A 590 10.01 -14.24 -6.27
N ALA A 591 8.83 -13.62 -6.31
CA ALA A 591 7.78 -13.83 -5.31
C ALA A 591 7.18 -15.24 -5.34
N ILE A 592 7.06 -15.82 -6.55
CA ILE A 592 6.62 -17.20 -6.73
C ILE A 592 7.69 -18.17 -6.23
N ALA A 593 8.96 -17.91 -6.56
CA ALA A 593 10.10 -18.69 -6.09
C ALA A 593 10.23 -18.64 -4.55
N ASP A 594 10.02 -17.47 -3.94
CA ASP A 594 9.98 -17.30 -2.48
C ASP A 594 8.89 -18.15 -1.82
N ALA A 595 7.67 -18.11 -2.36
CA ALA A 595 6.55 -18.90 -1.84
C ALA A 595 6.80 -20.41 -1.98
N LEU A 596 7.32 -20.84 -3.14
CA LEU A 596 7.67 -22.24 -3.39
C LEU A 596 8.79 -22.72 -2.45
N ALA A 597 9.85 -21.91 -2.29
CA ALA A 597 10.96 -22.21 -1.40
C ALA A 597 10.53 -22.29 0.07
N ALA A 598 9.60 -21.42 0.50
CA ALA A 598 9.04 -21.45 1.85
C ALA A 598 8.34 -22.78 2.14
N ARG A 599 7.47 -23.26 1.22
CA ARG A 599 6.79 -24.56 1.36
C ARG A 599 7.79 -25.72 1.46
N TRP A 600 8.75 -25.75 0.55
CA TRP A 600 9.70 -26.87 0.47
C TRP A 600 10.72 -26.91 1.62
N ARG A 601 11.03 -25.78 2.28
CA ARG A 601 11.82 -25.78 3.53
C ARG A 601 11.09 -26.40 4.72
N GLU A 602 9.76 -26.41 4.68
CA GLU A 602 8.90 -27.06 5.67
C GLU A 602 8.56 -28.50 5.28
N ASP A 603 9.18 -29.04 4.22
CA ASP A 603 8.83 -30.32 3.60
C ASP A 603 7.33 -30.43 3.22
N ALA A 604 6.68 -29.28 3.02
CA ALA A 604 5.29 -29.18 2.59
C ALA A 604 5.19 -29.09 1.06
N PRO A 605 4.22 -29.75 0.41
CA PRO A 605 4.02 -29.60 -1.02
C PRO A 605 3.43 -28.22 -1.34
N ALA A 606 3.88 -27.63 -2.44
CA ALA A 606 3.32 -26.39 -2.97
C ALA A 606 2.09 -26.68 -3.85
N VAL A 607 1.10 -25.81 -3.82
CA VAL A 607 -0.10 -25.90 -4.64
C VAL A 607 0.16 -25.25 -6.00
N ALA A 608 -0.15 -25.95 -7.08
CA ALA A 608 -0.07 -25.42 -8.44
C ALA A 608 -1.37 -25.68 -9.21
N VAL A 609 -1.65 -24.85 -10.21
CA VAL A 609 -2.80 -25.01 -11.12
C VAL A 609 -2.28 -25.13 -12.54
N ASP A 610 -2.65 -26.20 -13.23
CA ASP A 610 -2.27 -26.39 -14.64
C ASP A 610 -3.14 -25.58 -15.61
N ALA A 611 -2.78 -25.58 -16.88
CA ALA A 611 -3.54 -24.89 -17.93
C ALA A 611 -4.98 -25.41 -18.11
N ALA A 612 -5.31 -26.61 -17.62
CA ALA A 612 -6.66 -27.17 -17.63
C ALA A 612 -7.47 -26.81 -16.38
N GLY A 613 -6.90 -26.03 -15.44
CA GLY A 613 -7.54 -25.65 -14.19
C GLY A 613 -7.43 -26.70 -13.08
N GLN A 614 -6.68 -27.78 -13.27
CA GLN A 614 -6.52 -28.83 -12.27
C GLN A 614 -5.50 -28.40 -11.22
N ARG A 615 -5.80 -28.71 -9.95
CA ARG A 615 -4.93 -28.41 -8.81
C ARG A 615 -3.98 -29.57 -8.54
N TRP A 616 -2.70 -29.25 -8.33
CA TRP A 616 -1.61 -30.19 -8.09
C TRP A 616 -0.86 -29.83 -6.80
N ARG A 617 -0.29 -30.84 -6.15
CA ARG A 617 0.66 -30.70 -5.04
C ARG A 617 2.06 -31.05 -5.53
N LEU A 618 2.94 -30.06 -5.62
CA LEU A 618 4.32 -30.16 -6.09
C LEU A 618 5.25 -30.37 -4.90
N HIS A 619 5.89 -31.53 -4.85
CA HIS A 619 6.87 -31.88 -3.82
C HIS A 619 8.27 -31.49 -4.28
N ARG A 620 9.16 -31.23 -3.31
CA ARG A 620 10.55 -30.83 -3.53
C ARG A 620 11.36 -31.84 -4.35
N ASP A 621 11.06 -33.13 -4.19
CA ASP A 621 11.71 -34.27 -4.85
C ASP A 621 11.27 -34.48 -6.31
N GLY A 622 10.37 -33.65 -6.83
CA GLY A 622 9.80 -33.80 -8.18
C GLY A 622 8.52 -34.64 -8.22
N ARG A 623 8.05 -35.20 -7.10
CA ARG A 623 6.75 -35.87 -7.05
C ARG A 623 5.63 -34.84 -7.20
N ARG A 624 4.61 -35.18 -7.99
CA ARG A 624 3.36 -34.40 -8.09
C ARG A 624 2.17 -35.26 -7.73
N GLU A 625 1.26 -34.72 -6.91
CA GLU A 625 0.07 -35.42 -6.45
C GLU A 625 -1.18 -34.64 -6.82
N HIS A 626 -2.17 -35.34 -7.38
CA HIS A 626 -3.50 -34.79 -7.52
C HIS A 626 -4.24 -34.93 -6.17
N PRO A 627 -4.82 -33.85 -5.59
CA PRO A 627 -5.46 -33.87 -4.27
C PRO A 627 -6.55 -34.95 -4.13
N ALA A 628 -7.23 -35.29 -5.22
CA ALA A 628 -8.24 -36.34 -5.24
C ALA A 628 -7.70 -37.73 -4.85
N ASN A 629 -6.43 -38.04 -5.15
CA ASN A 629 -5.87 -39.37 -4.92
C ASN A 629 -5.61 -39.65 -3.43
N ALA A 630 -5.22 -38.63 -2.66
CA ALA A 630 -5.01 -38.75 -1.22
C ALA A 630 -6.35 -38.85 -0.46
N LEU A 631 -7.33 -38.04 -0.85
CA LEU A 631 -8.69 -38.12 -0.31
C LEU A 631 -9.36 -39.45 -0.62
N GLU A 632 -9.18 -39.96 -1.85
CA GLU A 632 -9.69 -41.25 -2.28
C GLU A 632 -9.07 -42.41 -1.49
N ALA A 633 -7.76 -42.38 -1.25
CA ALA A 633 -7.11 -43.39 -0.42
C ALA A 633 -7.62 -43.37 1.03
N ALA A 634 -7.77 -42.19 1.65
CA ALA A 634 -8.31 -42.05 3.00
C ALA A 634 -9.79 -42.48 3.07
N ALA A 635 -10.59 -42.11 2.07
CA ALA A 635 -11.99 -42.50 1.94
C ALA A 635 -12.15 -44.02 1.80
N LEU A 636 -11.31 -44.67 0.99
CA LEU A 636 -11.27 -46.13 0.86
C LEU A 636 -10.79 -46.83 2.13
N ALA A 637 -9.98 -46.15 2.95
CA ALA A 637 -9.58 -46.62 4.28
C ALA A 637 -10.67 -46.43 5.36
N GLY A 638 -11.82 -45.85 5.00
CA GLY A 638 -12.98 -45.70 5.88
C GLY A 638 -13.20 -44.29 6.43
N ASP A 639 -12.40 -43.29 6.04
CA ASP A 639 -12.61 -41.91 6.45
C ASP A 639 -13.81 -41.28 5.71
N ARG A 640 -14.92 -41.10 6.44
CA ARG A 640 -16.16 -40.54 5.89
C ARG A 640 -16.05 -39.08 5.50
N ARG A 641 -15.22 -38.31 6.20
CA ARG A 641 -15.03 -36.88 5.89
C ARG A 641 -14.20 -36.73 4.61
N ALA A 642 -13.19 -37.58 4.44
CA ALA A 642 -12.43 -37.65 3.19
C ALA A 642 -13.33 -38.10 2.02
N ALA A 643 -14.23 -39.08 2.26
CA ALA A 643 -15.23 -39.50 1.27
C ALA A 643 -16.17 -38.35 0.87
N TYR A 644 -16.66 -37.58 1.83
CA TYR A 644 -17.52 -36.42 1.55
C TYR A 644 -16.79 -35.33 0.77
N GLN A 645 -15.55 -35.00 1.16
CA GLN A 645 -14.71 -34.03 0.44
C GLN A 645 -14.43 -34.49 -1.00
N ARG A 646 -14.20 -35.78 -1.21
CA ARG A 646 -14.02 -36.36 -2.55
C ARG A 646 -15.30 -36.26 -3.40
N ALA A 647 -16.47 -36.37 -2.77
CA ALA A 647 -17.77 -36.17 -3.42
C ALA A 647 -17.96 -34.72 -3.86
N CYS A 648 -17.63 -33.74 -3.01
CA CYS A 648 -17.69 -32.31 -3.37
C CYS A 648 -16.79 -32.01 -4.57
N LEU A 649 -15.55 -32.51 -4.57
CA LEU A 649 -14.63 -32.35 -5.71
C LEU A 649 -15.16 -32.99 -7.00
N ALA A 650 -15.90 -34.10 -6.91
CA ALA A 650 -16.52 -34.72 -8.07
C ALA A 650 -17.67 -33.84 -8.62
N LEU A 651 -18.47 -33.22 -7.76
CA LEU A 651 -19.51 -32.27 -8.16
C LEU A 651 -18.93 -31.03 -8.84
N ASP A 652 -17.88 -30.45 -8.28
CA ASP A 652 -17.18 -29.29 -8.87
C ASP A 652 -16.61 -29.62 -10.26
N ALA A 653 -16.20 -30.88 -10.46
CA ALA A 653 -15.72 -31.40 -11.74
C ALA A 653 -16.84 -31.81 -12.70
N GLY A 654 -18.12 -31.72 -12.30
CA GLY A 654 -19.28 -32.14 -13.09
C GLY A 654 -19.49 -33.66 -13.16
N ASP A 655 -18.80 -34.45 -12.34
CA ASP A 655 -18.95 -35.91 -12.26
C ASP A 655 -19.96 -36.29 -11.16
N ALA A 656 -21.24 -36.11 -11.48
CA ALA A 656 -22.34 -36.40 -10.57
C ALA A 656 -22.42 -37.90 -10.19
N ALA A 657 -21.98 -38.81 -11.08
CA ALA A 657 -21.98 -40.24 -10.81
C ALA A 657 -20.96 -40.60 -9.71
N ALA A 658 -19.73 -40.10 -9.83
CA ALA A 658 -18.73 -40.27 -8.78
C ALA A 658 -19.15 -39.56 -7.48
N ALA A 659 -19.75 -38.37 -7.57
CA ALA A 659 -20.26 -37.66 -6.40
C ALA A 659 -21.28 -38.50 -5.61
N ARG A 660 -22.25 -39.08 -6.32
CA ARG A 660 -23.28 -39.95 -5.74
C ARG A 660 -22.68 -41.16 -5.04
N GLU A 661 -21.66 -41.79 -5.63
CA GLU A 661 -20.93 -42.90 -5.02
C GLU A 661 -20.17 -42.49 -3.75
N TRP A 662 -19.47 -41.35 -3.77
CA TRP A 662 -18.70 -40.88 -2.62
C TRP A 662 -19.59 -40.37 -1.47
N CYS A 663 -20.71 -39.72 -1.79
CA CYS A 663 -21.74 -39.36 -0.81
C CYS A 663 -22.31 -40.61 -0.11
N ALA A 664 -22.51 -41.72 -0.83
CA ALA A 664 -22.95 -43.00 -0.25
C ALA A 664 -22.03 -43.48 0.86
N ARG A 665 -20.73 -43.51 0.57
CA ARG A 665 -19.69 -43.97 1.50
C ARG A 665 -19.65 -43.07 2.73
N ALA A 666 -19.70 -41.76 2.52
CA ALA A 666 -19.74 -40.77 3.60
C ALA A 666 -21.03 -40.82 4.44
N ALA A 667 -22.17 -41.16 3.81
CA ALA A 667 -23.46 -41.38 4.47
C ALA A 667 -23.51 -42.67 5.30
N GLY A 668 -22.42 -43.45 5.31
CA GLY A 668 -22.28 -44.65 6.12
C GLY A 668 -22.70 -45.94 5.41
N PHE A 669 -22.89 -45.93 4.09
CA PHE A 669 -23.19 -47.16 3.36
C PHE A 669 -21.97 -48.11 3.42
N ALA A 670 -22.10 -49.25 4.10
CA ALA A 670 -21.01 -50.19 4.29
C ALA A 670 -21.05 -51.29 3.20
N PRO A 671 -20.13 -51.30 2.21
CA PRO A 671 -20.09 -52.37 1.24
C PRO A 671 -19.62 -53.67 1.93
N ARG A 672 -20.55 -54.54 2.32
CA ARG A 672 -20.21 -55.74 3.12
C ARG A 672 -19.42 -56.83 2.38
N THR A 673 -19.01 -56.65 1.12
CA THR A 673 -18.05 -57.56 0.46
C THR A 673 -17.34 -56.90 -0.72
N ALA A 674 -16.08 -57.29 -0.97
CA ALA A 674 -15.24 -56.86 -2.10
C ALA A 674 -15.88 -57.08 -3.50
N GLY A 675 -16.90 -57.93 -3.61
CA GLY A 675 -17.70 -58.11 -4.83
C GLY A 675 -18.66 -56.95 -5.15
N LEU A 676 -18.84 -55.99 -4.23
CA LEU A 676 -19.67 -54.80 -4.44
C LEU A 676 -18.93 -53.68 -5.18
N LEU A 677 -17.59 -53.61 -5.10
CA LEU A 677 -16.78 -52.66 -5.89
C LEU A 677 -16.95 -52.87 -7.41
N GLY A 678 -17.22 -54.11 -7.84
CA GLY A 678 -17.61 -54.42 -9.22
C GLY A 678 -19.07 -54.03 -9.56
N ARG A 679 -19.98 -54.00 -8.58
CA ARG A 679 -21.38 -53.58 -8.73
C ARG A 679 -21.58 -52.07 -8.63
N LEU A 680 -20.72 -51.36 -7.88
CA LEU A 680 -20.68 -49.90 -7.81
C LEU A 680 -20.42 -49.24 -9.17
N ARG A 681 -19.76 -49.96 -10.10
CA ARG A 681 -19.53 -49.53 -11.48
C ARG A 681 -20.69 -49.84 -12.45
N GLY A 682 -21.75 -50.51 -11.99
CA GLY A 682 -22.87 -50.93 -12.83
C GLY A 682 -24.12 -51.25 -12.02
N ARG A 683 -24.92 -50.21 -11.73
CA ARG A 683 -26.25 -50.23 -11.08
C ARG A 683 -26.35 -50.97 -9.74
N VAL A 684 -26.52 -50.19 -8.67
CA VAL A 684 -26.83 -50.69 -7.33
C VAL A 684 -28.27 -50.26 -6.98
N ASP A 685 -29.08 -51.20 -6.47
CA ASP A 685 -30.31 -50.89 -5.73
C ASP A 685 -29.92 -50.46 -4.30
N TRP A 686 -30.29 -49.25 -3.90
CA TRP A 686 -29.91 -48.65 -2.63
C TRP A 686 -30.98 -48.93 -1.57
N THR A 687 -30.60 -49.44 -0.37
CA THR A 687 -31.56 -49.54 0.75
C THR A 687 -31.02 -48.93 2.05
N PRO A 688 -31.83 -48.13 2.79
CA PRO A 688 -31.45 -47.54 4.08
C PRO A 688 -31.10 -48.54 5.20
N ARG A 689 -31.40 -49.83 5.02
CA ARG A 689 -31.16 -50.88 6.02
C ARG A 689 -29.69 -51.29 6.14
N GLU A 690 -28.85 -50.93 5.16
CA GLU A 690 -27.44 -51.35 5.09
C GLU A 690 -26.45 -50.27 5.59
N VAL A 691 -26.97 -49.24 6.26
CA VAL A 691 -26.20 -48.06 6.65
C VAL A 691 -25.60 -48.22 8.04
N ALA A 692 -24.31 -47.93 8.18
CA ALA A 692 -23.59 -47.86 9.46
C ALA A 692 -24.18 -46.78 10.39
N ASP A 693 -23.99 -46.97 11.70
CA ASP A 693 -24.61 -46.15 12.76
C ASP A 693 -24.08 -44.71 12.83
N ASP A 694 -22.97 -44.42 12.16
CA ASP A 694 -22.14 -43.22 12.30
C ASP A 694 -21.91 -42.45 10.98
N GLY A 695 -22.84 -42.59 10.02
CA GLY A 695 -22.85 -41.81 8.77
C GLY A 695 -22.96 -40.29 8.97
N LEU A 696 -22.37 -39.50 8.05
CA LEU A 696 -22.39 -38.03 8.13
C LEU A 696 -23.76 -37.46 7.67
N PRO A 697 -24.43 -36.61 8.48
CA PRO A 697 -25.72 -36.02 8.14
C PRO A 697 -25.72 -35.25 6.80
N GLU A 698 -24.66 -34.48 6.53
CA GLU A 698 -24.53 -33.67 5.32
C GLU A 698 -24.40 -34.56 4.07
N ALA A 699 -23.69 -35.68 4.19
CA ALA A 699 -23.57 -36.66 3.12
C ALA A 699 -24.89 -37.38 2.84
N MET A 700 -25.67 -37.68 3.88
CA MET A 700 -27.00 -38.28 3.75
C MET A 700 -27.97 -37.33 3.04
N HIS A 701 -27.97 -36.04 3.43
CA HIS A 701 -28.79 -35.01 2.76
C HIS A 701 -28.39 -34.85 1.30
N ARG A 702 -27.08 -34.72 1.02
CA ARG A 702 -26.59 -34.57 -0.35
C ARG A 702 -26.90 -35.79 -1.22
N LEU A 703 -26.77 -37.00 -0.67
CA LEU A 703 -27.14 -38.23 -1.38
C LEU A 703 -28.64 -38.25 -1.71
N ALA A 704 -29.51 -37.86 -0.77
CA ALA A 704 -30.94 -37.81 -0.99
C ALA A 704 -31.32 -36.90 -2.17
N ARG A 705 -30.69 -35.72 -2.26
CA ARG A 705 -30.89 -34.80 -3.39
C ARG A 705 -30.45 -35.39 -4.73
N LEU A 706 -29.25 -35.97 -4.79
CA LEU A 706 -28.77 -36.64 -6.00
C LEU A 706 -29.70 -37.77 -6.47
N LEU A 707 -30.34 -38.47 -5.51
CA LEU A 707 -31.34 -39.49 -5.80
C LEU A 707 -32.66 -38.91 -6.32
N LEU A 708 -33.12 -37.78 -5.76
CA LEU A 708 -34.36 -37.10 -6.17
C LEU A 708 -34.22 -36.47 -7.56
N ASP A 709 -33.10 -35.77 -7.78
CA ASP A 709 -32.84 -35.01 -9.01
C ASP A 709 -32.42 -35.93 -10.17
N GLY A 710 -31.98 -37.16 -9.88
CA GLY A 710 -31.41 -38.08 -10.87
C GLY A 710 -30.01 -37.69 -11.35
N GLU A 711 -29.32 -36.82 -10.61
CA GLU A 711 -27.95 -36.44 -10.94
C GLU A 711 -27.00 -37.62 -10.66
N GLY A 712 -26.29 -38.06 -11.70
CA GLY A 712 -25.37 -39.20 -11.61
C GLY A 712 -26.02 -40.58 -11.68
N GLY A 713 -27.27 -40.69 -12.14
CA GLY A 713 -27.97 -41.96 -12.36
C GLY A 713 -29.41 -41.76 -12.84
N ASP A 714 -30.25 -42.79 -12.70
CA ASP A 714 -31.70 -42.62 -12.85
C ASP A 714 -32.27 -41.97 -11.57
N PRO A 715 -33.33 -41.13 -11.66
CA PRO A 715 -34.04 -40.63 -10.50
C PRO A 715 -34.65 -41.78 -9.68
N GLU A 716 -34.40 -41.76 -8.37
CA GLU A 716 -34.88 -42.76 -7.41
C GLU A 716 -35.58 -42.07 -6.24
N PRO A 717 -36.75 -41.43 -6.47
CA PRO A 717 -37.39 -40.58 -5.47
C PRO A 717 -37.80 -41.33 -4.20
N ALA A 718 -38.13 -42.63 -4.31
CA ALA A 718 -38.44 -43.46 -3.15
C ALA A 718 -37.20 -43.68 -2.26
N ALA A 719 -36.03 -43.86 -2.85
CA ALA A 719 -34.78 -43.96 -2.12
C ALA A 719 -34.41 -42.59 -1.50
N GLY A 720 -34.51 -41.51 -2.28
CA GLY A 720 -34.25 -40.14 -1.79
C GLY A 720 -35.11 -39.78 -0.58
N ARG A 721 -36.42 -40.04 -0.64
CA ARG A 721 -37.35 -39.88 0.48
C ARG A 721 -36.92 -40.68 1.70
N ALA A 722 -36.62 -41.97 1.52
CA ALA A 722 -36.24 -42.85 2.63
C ALA A 722 -34.89 -42.43 3.28
N TRP A 723 -33.97 -41.84 2.51
CA TRP A 723 -32.74 -41.27 3.04
C TRP A 723 -32.96 -40.01 3.87
N LEU A 724 -33.90 -39.13 3.47
CA LEU A 724 -34.29 -37.99 4.29
C LEU A 724 -34.99 -38.44 5.59
N GLU A 725 -35.86 -39.45 5.53
CA GLU A 725 -36.48 -40.04 6.74
C GLU A 725 -35.41 -40.58 7.70
N LEU A 726 -34.44 -41.34 7.20
CA LEU A 726 -33.32 -41.86 8.00
C LEU A 726 -32.45 -40.73 8.57
N LEU A 727 -32.19 -39.69 7.76
CA LEU A 727 -31.45 -38.52 8.20
C LEU A 727 -32.16 -37.86 9.39
N LEU A 728 -33.47 -37.65 9.35
CA LEU A 728 -34.20 -37.03 10.45
C LEU A 728 -34.32 -37.92 11.69
N GLN A 729 -34.27 -39.25 11.54
CA GLN A 729 -34.15 -40.16 12.69
C GLN A 729 -32.83 -39.95 13.44
N ARG A 730 -31.73 -39.68 12.72
CA ARG A 730 -30.38 -39.55 13.28
C ARG A 730 -30.04 -38.11 13.67
N ALA A 731 -30.46 -37.14 12.88
CA ALA A 731 -30.23 -35.72 13.02
C ALA A 731 -31.58 -34.98 13.06
N ARG A 732 -32.27 -35.11 14.20
CA ARG A 732 -33.63 -34.58 14.45
C ARG A 732 -33.81 -33.05 14.26
N ASN A 733 -32.73 -32.31 14.09
CA ASN A 733 -32.75 -30.85 13.91
C ASN A 733 -32.13 -30.42 12.55
N HIS A 734 -32.05 -31.32 11.56
CA HIS A 734 -31.56 -30.96 10.21
C HIS A 734 -32.65 -30.21 9.44
N ARG A 735 -32.60 -28.87 9.41
CA ARG A 735 -33.67 -28.00 8.89
C ARG A 735 -34.07 -28.30 7.45
N ASP A 736 -33.12 -28.31 6.52
CA ASP A 736 -33.41 -28.45 5.09
C ASP A 736 -34.06 -29.81 4.76
N ALA A 737 -33.65 -30.86 5.46
CA ALA A 737 -34.23 -32.20 5.33
C ALA A 737 -35.68 -32.28 5.84
N HIS A 738 -36.08 -31.45 6.82
CA HIS A 738 -37.49 -31.36 7.22
C HIS A 738 -38.35 -30.73 6.13
N VAL A 739 -37.85 -29.67 5.49
CA VAL A 739 -38.55 -28.97 4.41
C VAL A 739 -38.69 -29.89 3.20
N GLU A 740 -37.56 -30.44 2.71
CA GLU A 740 -37.56 -31.32 1.54
C GLU A 740 -38.43 -32.56 1.78
N LEU A 741 -38.33 -33.21 2.95
CA LEU A 741 -39.18 -34.36 3.25
C LEU A 741 -40.67 -33.98 3.34
N ALA A 742 -40.99 -32.80 3.88
CA ALA A 742 -42.35 -32.30 3.91
C ALA A 742 -42.91 -32.07 2.50
N ASP A 743 -42.11 -31.51 1.58
CA ASP A 743 -42.49 -31.34 0.18
C ASP A 743 -42.77 -32.70 -0.48
N LEU A 744 -41.91 -33.70 -0.26
CA LEU A 744 -42.13 -35.06 -0.79
C LEU A 744 -43.40 -35.71 -0.23
N TYR A 745 -43.71 -35.50 1.06
CA TYR A 745 -44.94 -35.99 1.68
C TYR A 745 -46.17 -35.26 1.15
N ASP A 746 -46.07 -33.94 0.94
CA ASP A 746 -47.15 -33.10 0.43
C ASP A 746 -47.48 -33.42 -1.03
N GLU A 747 -46.49 -33.78 -1.84
CA GLU A 747 -46.64 -34.08 -3.25
C GLU A 747 -46.81 -35.58 -3.55
N GLY A 748 -46.53 -36.46 -2.57
CA GLY A 748 -46.55 -37.91 -2.78
C GLY A 748 -45.39 -38.39 -3.67
N ILE A 749 -44.25 -37.72 -3.61
CA ILE A 749 -43.05 -38.09 -4.37
C ILE A 749 -42.30 -39.18 -3.59
N GLY A 750 -41.98 -40.29 -4.26
CA GLY A 750 -41.25 -41.40 -3.64
C GLY A 750 -42.06 -42.25 -2.65
N GLY A 751 -43.37 -42.05 -2.55
CA GLY A 751 -44.26 -42.81 -1.67
C GLY A 751 -45.68 -42.24 -1.65
N PRO A 752 -46.61 -42.79 -0.86
CA PRO A 752 -47.95 -42.20 -0.74
C PRO A 752 -47.89 -40.77 -0.19
N GLN A 753 -48.84 -39.93 -0.61
CA GLN A 753 -49.04 -38.59 -0.08
C GLN A 753 -49.47 -38.67 1.40
N ASP A 754 -48.86 -37.85 2.24
CA ASP A 754 -49.12 -37.77 3.67
C ASP A 754 -49.17 -36.29 4.10
N LEU A 755 -50.31 -35.64 3.85
CA LEU A 755 -50.51 -34.23 4.18
C LEU A 755 -50.35 -33.94 5.69
N PRO A 756 -50.91 -34.75 6.62
CA PRO A 756 -50.68 -34.55 8.05
C PRO A 756 -49.20 -34.65 8.44
N GLY A 757 -48.47 -35.62 7.88
CA GLY A 757 -47.04 -35.77 8.08
C GLY A 757 -46.24 -34.58 7.53
N ALA A 758 -46.59 -34.09 6.33
CA ALA A 758 -45.97 -32.91 5.73
C ALA A 758 -46.14 -31.67 6.63
N LEU A 759 -47.35 -31.41 7.12
CA LEU A 759 -47.61 -30.28 8.02
C LEU A 759 -46.85 -30.41 9.35
N ALA A 760 -46.69 -31.61 9.88
CA ALA A 760 -45.89 -31.83 11.08
C ALA A 760 -44.40 -31.51 10.85
N LEU A 761 -43.86 -31.89 9.69
CA LEU A 761 -42.48 -31.60 9.30
C LEU A 761 -42.26 -30.11 9.00
N TYR A 762 -43.18 -29.44 8.29
CA TYR A 762 -43.11 -27.99 8.11
C TYR A 762 -43.19 -27.25 9.44
N ARG A 763 -44.05 -27.65 10.39
CA ARG A 763 -44.07 -27.05 11.74
C ARG A 763 -42.73 -27.22 12.44
N ARG A 764 -42.08 -28.37 12.28
CA ARG A 764 -40.75 -28.60 12.86
C ARG A 764 -39.68 -27.72 12.21
N ALA A 765 -39.71 -27.55 10.88
CA ALA A 765 -38.84 -26.62 10.17
C ALA A 765 -39.08 -25.15 10.56
N ALA A 766 -40.34 -24.75 10.69
CA ALA A 766 -40.74 -23.41 11.15
C ALA A 766 -40.24 -23.12 12.58
N LEU A 767 -40.28 -24.10 13.49
CA LEU A 767 -39.67 -23.97 14.83
C LEU A 767 -38.13 -23.79 14.78
N MET A 768 -37.49 -24.20 13.68
CA MET A 768 -36.07 -23.96 13.39
C MET A 768 -35.86 -22.70 12.54
N ASN A 769 -36.83 -21.79 12.55
CA ASN A 769 -36.79 -20.49 11.91
C ASN A 769 -36.72 -20.55 10.36
N ASP A 770 -37.25 -21.62 9.75
CA ASP A 770 -37.30 -21.76 8.29
C ASP A 770 -38.44 -20.93 7.69
N ALA A 771 -38.09 -19.96 6.83
CA ALA A 771 -39.03 -19.02 6.24
C ALA A 771 -39.96 -19.70 5.22
N TYR A 772 -39.42 -20.63 4.42
CA TYR A 772 -40.19 -21.37 3.43
C TYR A 772 -41.21 -22.32 4.08
N ALA A 773 -40.86 -22.96 5.19
CA ALA A 773 -41.79 -23.78 5.97
C ALA A 773 -42.97 -22.96 6.51
N HIS A 774 -42.70 -21.74 7.01
CA HIS A 774 -43.76 -20.81 7.40
C HIS A 774 -44.66 -20.46 6.19
N TYR A 775 -44.08 -20.20 5.03
CA TYR A 775 -44.85 -19.97 3.80
C TYR A 775 -45.74 -21.17 3.43
N ARG A 776 -45.20 -22.40 3.44
CA ARG A 776 -45.96 -23.63 3.14
C ARG A 776 -47.09 -23.89 4.14
N LEU A 777 -46.88 -23.59 5.43
CA LEU A 777 -47.93 -23.66 6.44
C LEU A 777 -49.03 -22.62 6.20
N GLY A 778 -48.66 -21.39 5.85
CA GLY A 778 -49.61 -20.35 5.48
C GLY A 778 -50.47 -20.77 4.28
N TRP A 779 -49.81 -21.30 3.24
CA TRP A 779 -50.46 -21.78 2.03
C TRP A 779 -51.41 -22.96 2.31
N ALA A 780 -51.02 -23.88 3.19
CA ALA A 780 -51.88 -24.99 3.60
C ALA A 780 -53.14 -24.51 4.35
N CYS A 781 -53.01 -23.55 5.27
CA CYS A 781 -54.15 -22.95 5.98
C CYS A 781 -55.06 -22.16 5.04
N GLU A 782 -54.51 -21.42 4.08
CA GLU A 782 -55.28 -20.60 3.15
C GLU A 782 -56.17 -21.43 2.20
N HIS A 783 -55.64 -22.57 1.73
CA HIS A 783 -56.34 -23.44 0.76
C HIS A 783 -56.99 -24.67 1.40
N GLY A 784 -56.80 -24.87 2.71
CA GLY A 784 -57.28 -26.05 3.41
C GLY A 784 -56.61 -27.36 2.98
N ARG A 785 -55.31 -27.34 2.63
CA ARG A 785 -54.57 -28.55 2.25
C ARG A 785 -54.05 -29.26 3.50
N GLY A 786 -54.65 -30.40 3.83
CA GLY A 786 -54.28 -31.19 5.02
C GLY A 786 -54.73 -30.58 6.36
N THR A 787 -55.42 -29.45 6.32
CA THR A 787 -55.97 -28.70 7.47
C THR A 787 -57.27 -28.00 7.03
N PRO A 788 -58.22 -27.65 7.93
CA PRO A 788 -59.33 -26.77 7.56
C PRO A 788 -58.85 -25.42 7.02
N ARG A 789 -59.63 -24.81 6.12
CA ARG A 789 -59.33 -23.46 5.60
C ARG A 789 -59.46 -22.43 6.72
N ASP A 790 -58.38 -21.69 6.96
CA ASP A 790 -58.26 -20.67 8.01
C ASP A 790 -57.36 -19.51 7.51
N PRO A 791 -57.95 -18.45 6.94
CA PRO A 791 -57.21 -17.28 6.46
C PRO A 791 -56.46 -16.52 7.56
N GLU A 792 -56.95 -16.52 8.80
CA GLU A 792 -56.29 -15.82 9.91
C GLU A 792 -55.02 -16.57 10.34
N ALA A 793 -55.10 -17.89 10.47
CA ALA A 793 -53.92 -18.72 10.71
C ALA A 793 -52.92 -18.65 9.54
N ALA A 794 -53.41 -18.57 8.30
CA ALA A 794 -52.58 -18.38 7.12
C ALA A 794 -51.78 -17.07 7.18
N LEU A 795 -52.45 -15.98 7.55
CA LEU A 795 -51.83 -14.67 7.69
C LEU A 795 -50.69 -14.67 8.72
N VAL A 796 -50.88 -15.28 9.89
CA VAL A 796 -49.83 -15.38 10.92
C VAL A 796 -48.57 -16.05 10.35
N HIS A 797 -48.75 -17.18 9.65
CA HIS A 797 -47.65 -17.91 9.05
C HIS A 797 -46.97 -17.15 7.90
N TYR A 798 -47.73 -16.46 7.04
CA TYR A 798 -47.15 -15.64 5.98
C TYR A 798 -46.40 -14.42 6.51
N CYS A 799 -46.91 -13.74 7.54
CA CYS A 799 -46.19 -12.65 8.21
C CYS A 799 -44.90 -13.15 8.88
N ASP A 800 -44.91 -14.37 9.41
CA ASP A 800 -43.70 -15.00 9.94
C ASP A 800 -42.68 -15.35 8.86
N ALA A 801 -43.12 -15.83 7.70
CA ALA A 801 -42.26 -16.06 6.53
C ALA A 801 -41.65 -14.74 6.03
N ALA A 802 -42.48 -13.71 5.86
CA ALA A 802 -42.09 -12.37 5.39
C ALA A 802 -41.04 -11.72 6.30
N ARG A 803 -41.25 -11.77 7.62
CA ARG A 803 -40.28 -11.26 8.62
C ARG A 803 -38.91 -11.96 8.58
N ARG A 804 -38.84 -13.14 7.93
CA ARG A 804 -37.62 -13.95 7.78
C ARG A 804 -37.03 -13.88 6.38
N GLY A 805 -37.52 -12.95 5.54
CA GLY A 805 -36.98 -12.69 4.21
C GLY A 805 -37.62 -13.49 3.08
N GLU A 806 -38.68 -14.27 3.35
CA GLU A 806 -39.41 -14.96 2.29
C GLU A 806 -40.40 -13.99 1.62
N THR A 807 -40.04 -13.51 0.43
CA THR A 807 -40.81 -12.49 -0.31
C THR A 807 -42.14 -13.01 -0.82
N ALA A 808 -42.24 -14.31 -1.15
CA ALA A 808 -43.51 -14.94 -1.45
C ALA A 808 -44.46 -14.92 -0.23
N GLY A 809 -43.90 -14.98 0.99
CA GLY A 809 -44.63 -14.80 2.24
C GLY A 809 -45.21 -13.39 2.37
N ALA A 810 -44.42 -12.36 2.08
CA ALA A 810 -44.88 -10.96 2.12
C ALA A 810 -46.00 -10.71 1.10
N HIS A 811 -45.84 -11.22 -0.13
CA HIS A 811 -46.85 -11.12 -1.18
C HIS A 811 -48.17 -11.80 -0.76
N ARG A 812 -48.11 -13.05 -0.28
CA ARG A 812 -49.32 -13.77 0.17
C ARG A 812 -49.95 -13.17 1.43
N ALA A 813 -49.16 -12.68 2.39
CA ALA A 813 -49.69 -11.97 3.56
C ALA A 813 -50.54 -10.76 3.13
N ALA A 814 -50.05 -9.96 2.19
CA ALA A 814 -50.79 -8.83 1.66
C ALA A 814 -52.09 -9.25 0.97
N LEU A 815 -52.07 -10.31 0.15
CA LEU A 815 -53.28 -10.78 -0.53
C LEU A 815 -54.37 -11.26 0.46
N VAL A 816 -53.97 -11.99 1.52
CA VAL A 816 -54.89 -12.42 2.57
C VAL A 816 -55.44 -11.22 3.35
N LEU A 817 -54.60 -10.23 3.68
CA LEU A 817 -55.04 -8.98 4.31
C LEU A 817 -56.07 -8.24 3.44
N LEU A 818 -55.88 -8.20 2.12
CA LEU A 818 -56.83 -7.60 1.18
C LEU A 818 -58.14 -8.40 1.06
N GLU A 819 -58.09 -9.74 1.11
CA GLU A 819 -59.29 -10.60 1.15
C GLU A 819 -60.10 -10.35 2.44
N LEU A 820 -59.42 -10.28 3.58
CA LEU A 820 -60.04 -9.99 4.87
C LEU A 820 -60.64 -8.56 4.88
N ALA A 821 -59.93 -7.59 4.32
CA ALA A 821 -60.41 -6.20 4.24
C ALA A 821 -61.68 -6.06 3.39
N GLN A 822 -61.87 -6.87 2.34
CA GLN A 822 -63.08 -6.84 1.50
C GLN A 822 -64.34 -7.23 2.26
N HIS A 823 -64.22 -8.08 3.28
CA HIS A 823 -65.36 -8.58 4.06
C HIS A 823 -65.49 -7.88 5.43
N ALA A 824 -64.58 -6.96 5.74
CA ALA A 824 -64.53 -6.25 7.02
C ALA A 824 -65.31 -4.93 6.98
N ALA A 825 -65.79 -4.47 8.15
CA ALA A 825 -66.37 -3.12 8.28
C ALA A 825 -65.30 -2.04 7.97
N PRO A 826 -65.70 -0.83 7.53
CA PRO A 826 -64.74 0.22 7.12
C PRO A 826 -63.61 0.50 8.13
N ASP A 827 -63.95 0.58 9.42
CA ASP A 827 -63.00 0.87 10.50
C ASP A 827 -61.94 -0.23 10.69
N THR A 828 -62.28 -1.48 10.33
CA THR A 828 -61.39 -2.65 10.36
C THR A 828 -60.69 -2.88 9.02
N ALA A 829 -61.31 -2.53 7.90
CA ALA A 829 -60.76 -2.70 6.56
C ALA A 829 -59.57 -1.75 6.29
N SER A 830 -59.62 -0.51 6.81
CA SER A 830 -58.55 0.47 6.59
C SER A 830 -57.19 0.06 7.17
N PRO A 831 -57.09 -0.38 8.45
CA PRO A 831 -55.83 -0.92 8.99
C PRO A 831 -55.28 -2.10 8.19
N LEU A 832 -56.13 -3.05 7.79
CA LEU A 832 -55.72 -4.23 7.01
C LEU A 832 -55.15 -3.83 5.63
N ARG A 833 -55.77 -2.86 4.96
CA ARG A 833 -55.27 -2.32 3.69
C ARG A 833 -53.92 -1.63 3.84
N ARG A 834 -53.71 -0.88 4.92
CA ARG A 834 -52.42 -0.22 5.20
C ARG A 834 -51.32 -1.23 5.50
N GLU A 835 -51.63 -2.28 6.25
CA GLU A 835 -50.68 -3.36 6.49
C GLU A 835 -50.33 -4.10 5.19
N ALA A 836 -51.32 -4.38 4.34
CA ALA A 836 -51.07 -4.97 3.01
C ALA A 836 -50.18 -4.08 2.14
N TYR A 837 -50.38 -2.76 2.17
CA TYR A 837 -49.54 -1.79 1.46
C TYR A 837 -48.08 -1.87 1.92
N GLU A 838 -47.83 -1.92 3.22
CA GLU A 838 -46.46 -2.00 3.76
C GLU A 838 -45.73 -3.28 3.36
N TRP A 839 -46.44 -4.41 3.26
CA TRP A 839 -45.88 -5.66 2.74
C TRP A 839 -45.58 -5.60 1.24
N LEU A 840 -46.42 -4.91 0.45
CA LEU A 840 -46.29 -4.85 -1.01
C LEU A 840 -45.28 -3.80 -1.50
N ARG A 841 -45.17 -2.65 -0.82
CA ARG A 841 -44.31 -1.53 -1.24
C ARG A 841 -42.86 -1.95 -1.54
N PRO A 842 -42.14 -2.70 -0.67
CA PRO A 842 -40.75 -3.07 -0.94
C PRO A 842 -40.62 -4.08 -2.09
N LEU A 843 -41.67 -4.84 -2.39
CA LEU A 843 -41.62 -5.87 -3.44
C LEU A 843 -41.76 -5.31 -4.86
N ALA A 844 -42.24 -4.07 -5.00
CA ALA A 844 -42.47 -3.45 -6.30
C ALA A 844 -41.19 -3.13 -7.07
N ASP A 845 -40.10 -2.86 -6.33
CA ASP A 845 -38.82 -2.42 -6.89
C ASP A 845 -37.94 -3.62 -7.33
N ASP A 846 -38.31 -4.85 -6.95
CA ASP A 846 -37.60 -6.07 -7.34
C ASP A 846 -38.12 -6.61 -8.68
N THR A 847 -37.20 -6.84 -9.63
CA THR A 847 -37.52 -7.32 -10.99
C THR A 847 -37.50 -8.84 -11.13
N GLY A 848 -37.10 -9.58 -10.09
CA GLY A 848 -36.87 -11.01 -10.14
C GLY A 848 -38.11 -11.90 -10.01
N TYR A 849 -39.26 -11.36 -9.61
CA TYR A 849 -40.45 -12.17 -9.29
C TYR A 849 -41.47 -12.24 -10.40
N ALA A 850 -42.00 -13.45 -10.66
CA ALA A 850 -43.08 -13.68 -11.61
C ALA A 850 -44.39 -12.94 -11.26
N TRP A 851 -44.59 -12.57 -9.99
CA TRP A 851 -45.78 -11.88 -9.49
C TRP A 851 -45.60 -10.36 -9.33
N ARG A 852 -44.51 -9.76 -9.84
CA ARG A 852 -44.27 -8.32 -9.75
C ARG A 852 -45.40 -7.47 -10.34
N ALA A 853 -45.93 -7.90 -11.49
CA ALA A 853 -47.04 -7.24 -12.17
C ALA A 853 -48.30 -7.18 -11.26
N ASP A 854 -48.61 -8.27 -10.56
CA ASP A 854 -49.68 -8.35 -9.58
C ASP A 854 -49.44 -7.37 -8.42
N VAL A 855 -48.23 -7.32 -7.85
CA VAL A 855 -47.89 -6.38 -6.76
C VAL A 855 -48.08 -4.92 -7.16
N LEU A 856 -47.54 -4.54 -8.31
CA LEU A 856 -47.67 -3.19 -8.85
C LEU A 856 -49.15 -2.82 -9.07
N ARG A 857 -49.94 -3.76 -9.60
CA ARG A 857 -51.39 -3.59 -9.74
C ARG A 857 -52.08 -3.43 -8.40
N ARG A 858 -51.81 -4.29 -7.40
CA ARG A 858 -52.41 -4.22 -6.06
C ARG A 858 -52.10 -2.90 -5.35
N LEU A 859 -50.88 -2.39 -5.48
CA LEU A 859 -50.52 -1.07 -4.98
C LEU A 859 -51.29 0.04 -5.70
N GLY A 860 -51.46 -0.07 -7.02
CA GLY A 860 -52.31 0.82 -7.80
C GLY A 860 -53.76 0.83 -7.33
N GLU A 861 -54.35 -0.33 -7.12
CA GLU A 861 -55.71 -0.50 -6.58
C GLU A 861 -55.86 0.12 -5.18
N LEU A 862 -54.88 -0.08 -4.29
CA LEU A 862 -54.87 0.50 -2.95
C LEU A 862 -54.84 2.03 -2.99
N HIS A 863 -54.08 2.61 -3.91
CA HIS A 863 -54.01 4.05 -4.11
C HIS A 863 -55.26 4.65 -4.77
N LEU A 864 -56.00 3.88 -5.57
CA LEU A 864 -57.28 4.31 -6.16
C LEU A 864 -58.48 4.14 -5.22
N GLY A 865 -58.34 3.32 -4.17
CA GLY A 865 -59.41 3.02 -3.24
C GLY A 865 -59.93 4.22 -2.43
N ASP A 866 -60.94 3.95 -1.61
CA ASP A 866 -61.62 4.94 -0.77
C ASP A 866 -60.92 5.19 0.58
N ASP A 867 -59.76 4.57 0.82
CA ASP A 867 -59.00 4.76 2.05
C ASP A 867 -58.20 6.07 1.99
N PRO A 868 -58.55 7.09 2.80
CA PRO A 868 -57.91 8.41 2.72
C PRO A 868 -56.43 8.39 3.08
N HIS A 869 -55.95 7.36 3.80
CA HIS A 869 -54.54 7.26 4.17
C HIS A 869 -53.64 6.70 3.06
N LEU A 870 -54.23 5.95 2.12
CA LEU A 870 -53.50 5.34 1.00
C LEU A 870 -53.79 6.04 -0.33
N ARG A 871 -54.89 6.81 -0.41
CA ARG A 871 -55.33 7.43 -1.67
C ARG A 871 -54.28 8.38 -2.24
N ASP A 872 -53.71 8.01 -3.38
CA ASP A 872 -52.78 8.83 -4.16
C ASP A 872 -52.90 8.48 -5.65
N VAL A 873 -53.68 9.28 -6.37
CA VAL A 873 -53.96 9.04 -7.79
C VAL A 873 -52.69 9.11 -8.65
N HIS A 874 -51.70 9.92 -8.27
CA HIS A 874 -50.45 10.03 -9.01
C HIS A 874 -49.58 8.79 -8.81
N ALA A 875 -49.51 8.27 -7.58
CA ALA A 875 -48.81 7.02 -7.29
C ALA A 875 -49.52 5.82 -7.93
N ALA A 876 -50.85 5.78 -7.91
CA ALA A 876 -51.64 4.76 -8.57
C ALA A 876 -51.28 4.64 -10.05
N GLU A 877 -51.34 5.75 -10.78
CA GLU A 877 -51.06 5.80 -12.20
C GLU A 877 -49.63 5.35 -12.54
N ARG A 878 -48.62 5.74 -11.74
CA ARG A 878 -47.24 5.27 -11.93
C ARG A 878 -47.14 3.75 -11.81
N ARG A 879 -47.66 3.18 -10.71
CA ARG A 879 -47.58 1.74 -10.45
C ARG A 879 -48.38 0.92 -11.46
N LEU A 880 -49.55 1.41 -11.87
CA LEU A 880 -50.36 0.74 -12.90
C LEU A 880 -49.70 0.80 -14.29
N ARG A 881 -48.98 1.87 -14.64
CA ARG A 881 -48.21 1.93 -15.89
C ARG A 881 -47.10 0.89 -15.92
N GLU A 882 -46.34 0.78 -14.83
CA GLU A 882 -45.30 -0.24 -14.71
C GLU A 882 -45.88 -1.66 -14.79
N ALA A 883 -47.03 -1.92 -14.17
CA ALA A 883 -47.73 -3.20 -14.30
C ALA A 883 -48.22 -3.47 -15.73
N ALA A 884 -48.72 -2.43 -16.42
CA ALA A 884 -49.17 -2.52 -17.81
C ALA A 884 -48.03 -2.76 -18.80
N GLU A 885 -46.82 -2.28 -18.52
CA GLU A 885 -45.60 -2.60 -19.29
C GLU A 885 -45.17 -4.07 -19.12
N LEU A 886 -45.53 -4.68 -17.99
CA LEU A 886 -45.41 -6.12 -17.74
C LEU A 886 -46.63 -6.91 -18.23
N ASP A 887 -47.44 -6.31 -19.11
CA ASP A 887 -48.58 -6.94 -19.77
C ASP A 887 -49.71 -7.39 -18.82
N ASP A 888 -49.85 -6.77 -17.64
CA ASP A 888 -51.00 -6.99 -16.76
C ASP A 888 -52.27 -6.33 -17.33
N ALA A 889 -53.18 -7.18 -17.80
CA ALA A 889 -54.44 -6.76 -18.40
C ALA A 889 -55.33 -5.94 -17.46
N ALA A 890 -55.38 -6.28 -16.17
CA ALA A 890 -56.23 -5.60 -15.20
C ALA A 890 -55.68 -4.21 -14.84
N ALA A 891 -54.36 -4.05 -14.82
CA ALA A 891 -53.73 -2.74 -14.66
C ALA A 891 -54.02 -1.81 -15.85
N ILE A 892 -54.01 -2.36 -17.08
CA ILE A 892 -54.40 -1.60 -18.29
C ILE A 892 -55.86 -1.17 -18.20
N ASP A 893 -56.76 -2.07 -17.78
CA ASP A 893 -58.19 -1.76 -17.62
C ASP A 893 -58.42 -0.65 -16.57
N LEU A 894 -57.65 -0.66 -15.47
CA LEU A 894 -57.67 0.40 -14.45
C LEU A 894 -57.12 1.74 -14.98
N LEU A 895 -56.08 1.75 -15.81
CA LEU A 895 -55.56 2.97 -16.45
C LEU A 895 -56.57 3.57 -17.45
N ILE A 896 -57.26 2.72 -18.21
CA ILE A 896 -58.32 3.18 -19.12
C ILE A 896 -59.42 3.86 -18.29
N ALA A 897 -59.91 3.21 -17.23
CA ALA A 897 -60.93 3.78 -16.36
C ALA A 897 -60.48 5.11 -15.73
N LEU A 898 -59.24 5.19 -15.25
CA LEU A 898 -58.67 6.39 -14.64
C LEU A 898 -58.61 7.58 -15.63
N HIS A 899 -58.24 7.33 -16.88
CA HIS A 899 -58.11 8.37 -17.91
C HIS A 899 -59.45 8.73 -18.58
N GLU A 900 -60.46 7.85 -18.52
CA GLU A 900 -61.80 8.11 -19.09
C GLU A 900 -62.73 8.84 -18.12
N ASP A 901 -62.43 8.85 -16.82
CA ASP A 901 -63.21 9.60 -15.83
C ASP A 901 -63.18 11.10 -16.14
N ALA A 902 -64.25 11.59 -16.76
CA ALA A 902 -64.42 13.00 -17.15
C ALA A 902 -64.46 13.97 -15.96
N THR A 903 -64.59 13.45 -14.74
CA THR A 903 -64.62 14.23 -13.50
C THR A 903 -63.32 14.15 -12.71
N GLY A 904 -62.37 13.31 -13.13
CA GLY A 904 -61.10 13.08 -12.44
C GLY A 904 -59.94 13.95 -12.95
N ASP A 905 -59.02 14.29 -12.05
CA ASP A 905 -57.83 15.12 -12.35
C ASP A 905 -56.84 14.49 -13.35
N ARG A 906 -57.09 13.24 -13.77
CA ARG A 906 -56.29 12.48 -14.76
C ARG A 906 -57.02 12.21 -16.08
N HIS A 907 -58.13 12.89 -16.33
CA HIS A 907 -58.88 12.75 -17.58
C HIS A 907 -57.99 13.02 -18.80
N ASP A 908 -57.72 11.99 -19.59
CA ASP A 908 -56.98 12.05 -20.85
C ASP A 908 -57.52 10.99 -21.83
N PRO A 909 -58.54 11.35 -22.65
CA PRO A 909 -59.15 10.41 -23.58
C PRO A 909 -58.19 9.91 -24.67
N ALA A 910 -57.10 10.64 -24.95
CA ALA A 910 -56.08 10.20 -25.90
C ALA A 910 -55.19 9.12 -25.30
N GLN A 911 -54.81 9.26 -24.02
CA GLN A 911 -54.08 8.24 -23.29
C GLN A 911 -54.92 6.98 -23.06
N ALA A 912 -56.21 7.12 -22.72
CA ALA A 912 -57.14 5.99 -22.65
C ALA A 912 -57.24 5.21 -23.98
N ALA A 913 -57.25 5.90 -25.12
CA ALA A 913 -57.26 5.26 -26.43
C ALA A 913 -56.01 4.42 -26.71
N ARG A 914 -54.83 4.90 -26.30
CA ARG A 914 -53.57 4.15 -26.41
C ARG A 914 -53.57 2.88 -25.56
N TRP A 915 -54.06 2.97 -24.33
CA TRP A 915 -54.18 1.80 -23.46
C TRP A 915 -55.21 0.79 -23.99
N ARG A 916 -56.32 1.24 -24.60
CA ARG A 916 -57.27 0.35 -25.29
C ARG A 916 -56.64 -0.41 -26.45
N GLU A 917 -55.75 0.24 -27.22
CA GLU A 917 -55.01 -0.42 -28.29
C GLU A 917 -54.05 -1.49 -27.72
N ARG A 918 -53.28 -1.15 -26.68
CA ARG A 918 -52.42 -2.11 -25.95
C ARG A 918 -53.22 -3.29 -25.40
N ARG A 919 -54.40 -3.04 -24.81
CA ARG A 919 -55.29 -4.07 -24.24
C ARG A 919 -55.81 -5.05 -25.30
N ARG A 920 -56.11 -4.55 -26.51
CA ARG A 920 -56.53 -5.38 -27.66
C ARG A 920 -55.37 -6.24 -28.15
N ALA A 921 -54.18 -5.65 -28.31
CA ALA A 921 -52.98 -6.35 -28.73
C ALA A 921 -52.55 -7.48 -27.76
N LEU A 922 -52.94 -7.40 -26.49
CA LEU A 922 -52.73 -8.45 -25.47
C LEU A 922 -53.79 -9.55 -25.47
N ALA A 923 -54.97 -9.28 -26.05
CA ALA A 923 -56.08 -10.24 -26.13
C ALA A 923 -56.05 -11.07 -27.43
N ASP A 924 -55.42 -10.52 -28.47
CA ASP A 924 -55.07 -11.19 -29.72
C ASP A 924 -53.81 -12.06 -29.55
#